data_AF-A0A5B0DKG2-F1
#
_entry.id   AF-A0A5B0DKG2-F1
#
_cell.length_a   1.000
_cell.length_b   1.000
_cell.length_c   1.000
_cell.angle_alpha   90.00
_cell.angle_beta   90.00
_cell.angle_gamma   90.00
#
_symmetry.space_group_name_H-M   'P 1'
#
loop_
_entity.id
_entity.type
_entity.pdbx_description
1 polymer ?
#
loop_
_entity_poly.entity_id
_entity_poly.type
_entity_poly.pdbx_seq_one_letter_code
_entity_poly.pdbx_strand_id
1 'polypeptide(L)'
;MSTKYFKCTATAMLLLSLSAITPVIAAETPVSATGDFSLTVLHTNDTHANLASTAERAALVKKLKAEKPYNVLLDAGDVFSGTLYFNEFKGQADLAVMNYLEYDAMTFGNHEFDLGTSAEGHKALADFIKGAKFPFVGANTNFSADPLFDGLQSKTIEAKAEDGKIYNGIIKEVNGEKVGIFGLTTAETKDISSPEKVTFSNYIVEAKEAVTAFEKAGVNKIIALTHIGYNDSDNIDNDLLLAKNVPGIDIIVGGHTHVKLDEPHVVNKDTEPVVIVQANEYNKFLGQLDITFDEKGVIKDYSGVLHAVGGENAATDADAAKLIKPFSDTVKATMEKPTGATADVFLSGLRDLGGVRAGETNLGNLITDGMLAKAKEIDPSTVIAFQNGGGIRTSIPKGPITYGQAIGVLPFGNSLALIELSGAELKSVFEHSVKDYPKESGGFLHFAGMKLIFDGKAEAGKRVVSITIDGKEIESDKSYKVATNVFTAQGGDGYDMLKKAYEDGRVREPGFVDWESFAEHMKSIGTINSEIEGRISAKVPYSDVAYDSWSYQYVSDLYYRGVLKGSDATYGPKKEMTRAQAASWIVRALDLKAEGTAPFSDIENYAAETKAEIVAAYEHGLIKGVNGKFMPSQKVTRAQFALMLERAYENYTGTKYTAAAKAPYADFGNYDAEAVNSISMLHELGIATGANGKFMPGRSTSREHAAKIVSNFIYNVKQVKKAK
;
A
#
# COMPACT_ATOMS: atom_id res chain seq x y z
N MET A 1 -38.63 -76.53 -10.72
CA MET A 1 -39.39 -76.96 -11.92
C MET A 1 -39.76 -75.71 -12.68
N SER A 2 -39.65 -75.53 -13.99
CA SER A 2 -39.13 -76.26 -15.16
C SER A 2 -39.19 -75.18 -16.27
N THR A 3 -38.05 -74.72 -16.79
CA THR A 3 -37.51 -75.02 -18.14
C THR A 3 -37.96 -74.06 -19.24
N LYS A 4 -36.96 -73.71 -20.06
CA LYS A 4 -36.92 -72.85 -21.26
C LYS A 4 -37.81 -73.34 -22.43
N TYR A 5 -37.70 -72.60 -23.54
CA TYR A 5 -37.93 -72.92 -24.98
C TYR A 5 -39.12 -72.17 -25.58
N PHE A 6 -39.17 -71.74 -26.85
CA PHE A 6 -38.24 -71.32 -27.91
C PHE A 6 -39.14 -70.72 -29.02
N LYS A 7 -38.62 -69.75 -29.79
CA LYS A 7 -38.97 -69.30 -31.16
C LYS A 7 -40.19 -69.94 -31.89
N CYS A 8 -41.05 -69.13 -32.54
CA CYS A 8 -41.10 -69.05 -34.01
C CYS A 8 -42.08 -68.01 -34.57
N THR A 9 -41.73 -67.55 -35.77
CA THR A 9 -42.25 -66.54 -36.70
C THR A 9 -43.43 -67.00 -37.59
N ALA A 10 -44.33 -66.06 -37.94
CA ALA A 10 -45.08 -65.93 -39.22
C ALA A 10 -45.91 -64.61 -39.13
N THR A 11 -45.71 -63.48 -39.82
CA THR A 11 -45.56 -63.08 -41.24
C THR A 11 -46.84 -63.09 -42.09
N ALA A 12 -47.46 -61.89 -42.20
CA ALA A 12 -48.18 -61.25 -43.34
C ALA A 12 -49.45 -61.91 -43.92
N MET A 13 -50.50 -61.24 -44.43
CA MET A 13 -50.74 -59.94 -45.11
C MET A 13 -52.21 -59.51 -44.84
N LEU A 14 -52.52 -58.25 -44.49
CA LEU A 14 -52.75 -57.05 -45.32
C LEU A 14 -54.23 -56.83 -45.70
N LEU A 15 -54.82 -55.74 -45.18
CA LEU A 15 -55.75 -54.88 -45.93
C LEU A 15 -55.74 -53.47 -45.34
N LEU A 16 -55.55 -52.51 -46.23
CA LEU A 16 -55.23 -51.11 -46.00
C LEU A 16 -56.44 -50.31 -45.47
N SER A 17 -56.16 -49.40 -44.54
CA SER A 17 -56.75 -48.07 -44.53
C SER A 17 -55.65 -47.03 -44.28
N LEU A 18 -55.43 -46.16 -45.27
CA LEU A 18 -54.50 -45.04 -45.18
C LEU A 18 -55.09 -43.99 -44.23
N SER A 19 -54.38 -43.68 -43.16
CA SER A 19 -54.50 -42.41 -42.43
C SER A 19 -53.09 -41.93 -42.18
N ALA A 20 -52.69 -40.91 -42.93
CA ALA A 20 -51.40 -40.26 -42.76
C ALA A 20 -51.39 -39.54 -41.41
N ILE A 21 -50.68 -40.10 -40.43
CA ILE A 21 -50.29 -39.40 -39.21
C ILE A 21 -48.95 -38.73 -39.52
N THR A 22 -48.99 -37.44 -39.81
CA THR A 22 -47.80 -36.58 -39.72
C THR A 22 -47.47 -36.41 -38.23
N PRO A 23 -46.22 -36.66 -37.79
CA PRO A 23 -45.82 -36.25 -36.46
C PRO A 23 -45.79 -34.71 -36.42
N VAL A 24 -46.66 -34.12 -35.61
CA VAL A 24 -46.54 -32.72 -35.21
C VAL A 24 -45.33 -32.65 -34.29
N ILE A 25 -44.15 -32.39 -34.86
CA ILE A 25 -43.04 -31.82 -34.12
C ILE A 25 -43.43 -30.36 -33.92
N ALA A 26 -43.95 -30.05 -32.74
CA ALA A 26 -44.05 -28.67 -32.29
C ALA A 26 -42.60 -28.18 -32.09
N ALA A 27 -42.10 -27.42 -33.06
CA ALA A 27 -40.98 -26.54 -32.81
C ALA A 27 -41.49 -25.50 -31.79
N GLU A 28 -41.03 -25.58 -30.55
CA GLU A 28 -41.17 -24.48 -29.61
C GLU A 28 -40.35 -23.31 -30.17
N THR A 29 -41.01 -22.40 -30.87
CA THR A 29 -40.47 -21.08 -31.15
C THR A 29 -40.21 -20.39 -29.81
N PRO A 30 -38.99 -19.88 -29.55
CA PRO A 30 -38.76 -19.07 -28.36
C PRO A 30 -39.66 -17.85 -28.48
N VAL A 31 -40.58 -17.72 -27.52
CA VAL A 31 -41.41 -16.54 -27.37
C VAL A 31 -40.46 -15.45 -26.86
N SER A 32 -40.02 -14.55 -27.76
CA SER A 32 -39.48 -13.26 -27.33
C SER A 32 -40.51 -12.62 -26.42
N ALA A 33 -40.07 -12.12 -25.27
CA ALA A 33 -40.96 -11.49 -24.32
C ALA A 33 -41.71 -10.35 -25.03
N THR A 34 -43.04 -10.38 -24.99
CA THR A 34 -43.82 -9.22 -25.45
C THR A 34 -43.74 -8.16 -24.35
N GLY A 35 -43.20 -6.98 -24.67
CA GLY A 35 -42.94 -5.89 -23.72
C GLY A 35 -41.46 -5.65 -23.38
N ASP A 36 -41.23 -4.72 -22.44
CA ASP A 36 -39.89 -4.29 -22.04
C ASP A 36 -39.08 -5.43 -21.37
N PHE A 37 -37.78 -5.51 -21.65
CA PHE A 37 -36.84 -6.47 -21.06
C PHE A 37 -36.02 -5.80 -19.94
N SER A 38 -36.08 -6.34 -18.72
CA SER A 38 -35.28 -5.85 -17.60
C SER A 38 -34.13 -6.79 -17.27
N LEU A 39 -32.93 -6.21 -17.11
CA LEU A 39 -31.70 -6.90 -16.75
C LEU A 39 -31.09 -6.23 -15.52
N THR A 40 -30.55 -7.04 -14.61
CA THR A 40 -29.67 -6.56 -13.54
C THR A 40 -28.23 -6.99 -13.84
N VAL A 41 -27.32 -6.03 -13.96
CA VAL A 41 -25.87 -6.30 -14.07
C VAL A 41 -25.26 -6.10 -12.68
N LEU A 42 -24.89 -7.19 -12.04
CA LEU A 42 -24.04 -7.18 -10.85
C LEU A 42 -22.59 -7.16 -11.30
N HIS A 43 -21.75 -6.34 -10.68
CA HIS A 43 -20.36 -6.25 -11.11
C HIS A 43 -19.36 -5.96 -9.99
N THR A 44 -18.14 -6.45 -10.19
CA THR A 44 -16.94 -6.07 -9.45
C THR A 44 -15.80 -5.72 -10.42
N ASN A 45 -14.81 -5.01 -9.90
CA ASN A 45 -13.58 -4.64 -10.61
C ASN A 45 -12.49 -4.40 -9.56
N ASP A 46 -11.22 -4.56 -9.94
CA ASP A 46 -10.07 -4.15 -9.13
C ASP A 46 -10.09 -4.73 -7.71
N THR A 47 -10.45 -6.02 -7.58
CA THR A 47 -10.56 -6.66 -6.27
C THR A 47 -9.20 -6.91 -5.64
N HIS A 48 -8.13 -7.00 -6.44
CA HIS A 48 -6.73 -7.07 -6.03
C HIS A 48 -6.50 -7.98 -4.82
N ALA A 49 -6.95 -9.23 -4.93
CA ALA A 49 -6.81 -10.24 -3.90
C ALA A 49 -7.29 -9.80 -2.49
N ASN A 50 -8.29 -8.92 -2.38
CA ASN A 50 -8.90 -8.54 -1.10
C ASN A 50 -10.01 -9.52 -0.67
N LEU A 51 -9.63 -10.65 -0.07
CA LEU A 51 -10.58 -11.72 0.26
C LEU A 51 -11.24 -11.60 1.64
N ALA A 52 -10.82 -10.64 2.49
CA ALA A 52 -11.24 -10.58 3.89
C ALA A 52 -12.76 -10.46 4.07
N SER A 53 -13.43 -9.71 3.19
CA SER A 53 -14.90 -9.48 3.24
C SER A 53 -15.67 -10.22 2.14
N THR A 54 -15.13 -11.34 1.65
CA THR A 54 -15.77 -12.12 0.58
C THR A 54 -16.99 -12.89 1.03
N ALA A 55 -17.09 -13.24 2.33
CA ALA A 55 -18.29 -13.85 2.89
C ALA A 55 -19.48 -12.88 2.90
N GLU A 56 -19.21 -11.59 3.13
CA GLU A 56 -20.19 -10.51 3.07
C GLU A 56 -20.61 -10.21 1.63
N ARG A 57 -19.65 -10.14 0.70
CA ARG A 57 -19.96 -10.04 -0.75
C ARG A 57 -20.84 -11.22 -1.18
N ALA A 58 -20.52 -12.43 -0.72
CA ALA A 58 -21.31 -13.62 -1.06
C ALA A 58 -22.76 -13.53 -0.58
N ALA A 59 -22.99 -13.03 0.63
CA ALA A 59 -24.35 -12.81 1.14
C ALA A 59 -25.11 -11.78 0.29
N LEU A 60 -24.45 -10.68 -0.09
CA LEU A 60 -25.03 -9.65 -0.95
C LEU A 60 -25.37 -10.18 -2.35
N VAL A 61 -24.44 -10.86 -3.02
CA VAL A 61 -24.66 -11.46 -4.34
C VAL A 61 -25.83 -12.43 -4.30
N LYS A 62 -25.88 -13.34 -3.32
CA LYS A 62 -27.00 -14.29 -3.20
C LYS A 62 -28.34 -13.62 -2.97
N LYS A 63 -28.37 -12.59 -2.11
CA LYS A 63 -29.58 -11.80 -1.87
C LYS A 63 -30.06 -11.14 -3.17
N LEU A 64 -29.16 -10.45 -3.88
CA LEU A 64 -29.51 -9.72 -5.10
C LEU A 64 -29.91 -10.66 -6.23
N LYS A 65 -29.20 -11.78 -6.43
CA LYS A 65 -29.58 -12.82 -7.41
C LYS A 65 -30.98 -13.39 -7.12
N ALA A 66 -31.37 -13.53 -5.84
CA ALA A 66 -32.69 -13.98 -5.46
C ALA A 66 -33.79 -12.91 -5.67
N GLU A 67 -33.48 -11.64 -5.44
CA GLU A 67 -34.39 -10.50 -5.65
C GLU A 67 -34.54 -10.15 -7.15
N LYS A 68 -33.52 -10.41 -7.96
CA LYS A 68 -33.40 -10.05 -9.38
C LYS A 68 -33.13 -11.29 -10.23
N PRO A 69 -34.15 -12.07 -10.62
CA PRO A 69 -33.95 -13.36 -11.28
C PRO A 69 -33.33 -13.26 -12.69
N TYR A 70 -33.41 -12.08 -13.33
CA TYR A 70 -32.81 -11.79 -14.63
C TYR A 70 -31.54 -10.97 -14.44
N ASN A 71 -30.47 -11.65 -14.07
CA ASN A 71 -29.20 -11.00 -13.76
C ASN A 71 -28.02 -11.66 -14.49
N VAL A 72 -26.94 -10.89 -14.57
CA VAL A 72 -25.58 -11.37 -14.84
C VAL A 72 -24.63 -10.86 -13.77
N LEU A 73 -23.61 -11.63 -13.41
CA LEU A 73 -22.53 -11.23 -12.51
C LEU A 73 -21.20 -11.18 -13.27
N LEU A 74 -20.62 -9.99 -13.39
CA LEU A 74 -19.44 -9.74 -14.23
C LEU A 74 -18.26 -9.23 -13.38
N ASP A 75 -17.04 -9.59 -13.79
CA ASP A 75 -15.82 -8.99 -13.22
C ASP A 75 -15.00 -8.26 -14.28
N ALA A 76 -14.69 -6.98 -14.02
CA ALA A 76 -14.02 -6.12 -14.97
C ALA A 76 -12.48 -6.17 -14.86
N GLY A 77 -11.88 -7.23 -14.31
CA GLY A 77 -10.43 -7.43 -14.28
C GLY A 77 -9.74 -6.91 -13.01
N ASP A 78 -8.44 -7.17 -12.92
CA ASP A 78 -7.59 -6.92 -11.74
C ASP A 78 -8.08 -7.64 -10.47
N VAL A 79 -8.25 -8.94 -10.63
CA VAL A 79 -8.39 -9.87 -9.50
C VAL A 79 -7.01 -10.16 -8.89
N PHE A 80 -5.97 -10.19 -9.72
CA PHE A 80 -4.61 -10.50 -9.33
C PHE A 80 -3.92 -9.36 -8.57
N SER A 81 -2.85 -9.74 -7.85
CA SER A 81 -1.99 -8.84 -7.05
C SER A 81 -2.70 -8.10 -5.92
N GLY A 82 -1.97 -7.48 -5.00
CA GLY A 82 -2.53 -6.60 -3.95
C GLY A 82 -2.46 -7.12 -2.51
N THR A 83 -2.59 -8.43 -2.26
CA THR A 83 -2.43 -8.98 -0.90
C THR A 83 -1.67 -10.30 -0.88
N LEU A 84 -1.28 -10.75 0.33
CA LEU A 84 -0.62 -12.02 0.55
C LEU A 84 -1.42 -13.24 0.04
N TYR A 85 -2.74 -13.10 -0.17
CA TYR A 85 -3.53 -14.13 -0.82
C TYR A 85 -3.03 -14.42 -2.24
N PHE A 86 -2.70 -13.37 -3.02
CA PHE A 86 -2.13 -13.58 -4.34
C PHE A 86 -0.73 -14.18 -4.27
N ASN A 87 0.10 -13.76 -3.33
CA ASN A 87 1.45 -14.30 -3.19
C ASN A 87 1.46 -15.80 -2.89
N GLU A 88 0.59 -16.24 -1.97
CA GLU A 88 0.49 -17.64 -1.54
C GLU A 88 -0.28 -18.52 -2.54
N PHE A 89 -1.32 -17.98 -3.20
CA PHE A 89 -2.26 -18.79 -3.96
C PHE A 89 -2.33 -18.48 -5.44
N LYS A 90 -1.63 -17.44 -5.92
CA LYS A 90 -1.53 -17.10 -7.34
C LYS A 90 -2.90 -17.03 -8.04
N GLY A 91 -3.84 -16.34 -7.40
CA GLY A 91 -5.22 -16.14 -7.86
C GLY A 91 -6.20 -17.28 -7.53
N GLN A 92 -5.73 -18.44 -7.05
CA GLN A 92 -6.62 -19.60 -6.82
C GLN A 92 -7.61 -19.40 -5.67
N ALA A 93 -7.26 -18.57 -4.68
CA ALA A 93 -8.18 -18.22 -3.60
C ALA A 93 -9.35 -17.38 -4.12
N ASP A 94 -9.07 -16.40 -4.97
CA ASP A 94 -10.07 -15.56 -5.63
C ASP A 94 -10.97 -16.40 -6.54
N LEU A 95 -10.36 -17.28 -7.34
CA LEU A 95 -11.07 -18.19 -8.24
C LEU A 95 -12.07 -19.08 -7.49
N ALA A 96 -11.70 -19.57 -6.31
CA ALA A 96 -12.60 -20.37 -5.48
C ALA A 96 -13.87 -19.59 -5.12
N VAL A 97 -13.72 -18.31 -4.73
CA VAL A 97 -14.84 -17.43 -4.42
C VAL A 97 -15.65 -17.09 -5.67
N MET A 98 -15.01 -16.77 -6.79
CA MET A 98 -15.71 -16.45 -8.04
C MET A 98 -16.52 -17.65 -8.57
N ASN A 99 -15.93 -18.84 -8.56
CA ASN A 99 -16.62 -20.08 -8.89
C ASN A 99 -17.80 -20.38 -7.94
N TYR A 100 -17.67 -20.04 -6.66
CA TYR A 100 -18.73 -20.20 -5.67
C TYR A 100 -19.90 -19.24 -5.88
N LEU A 101 -19.62 -18.02 -6.38
CA LEU A 101 -20.61 -16.98 -6.66
C LEU A 101 -21.23 -17.08 -8.05
N GLU A 102 -20.73 -17.99 -8.88
CA GLU A 102 -21.22 -18.24 -10.24
C GLU A 102 -21.16 -16.95 -11.07
N TYR A 103 -19.95 -16.40 -11.25
CA TYR A 103 -19.72 -15.33 -12.22
C TYR A 103 -20.12 -15.80 -13.62
N ASP A 104 -20.61 -14.89 -14.45
CA ASP A 104 -21.03 -15.16 -15.82
C ASP A 104 -19.93 -14.88 -16.84
N ALA A 105 -19.06 -13.89 -16.57
CA ALA A 105 -17.86 -13.62 -17.35
C ALA A 105 -16.86 -12.74 -16.59
N MET A 106 -15.61 -12.78 -17.03
CA MET A 106 -14.54 -11.88 -16.59
C MET A 106 -13.75 -11.36 -17.80
N THR A 107 -13.35 -10.09 -17.78
CA THR A 107 -12.29 -9.57 -18.68
C THR A 107 -10.94 -9.54 -17.96
N PHE A 108 -9.85 -9.36 -18.70
CA PHE A 108 -8.52 -9.20 -18.10
C PHE A 108 -8.23 -7.74 -17.80
N GLY A 109 -7.69 -7.48 -16.62
CA GLY A 109 -6.95 -6.26 -16.30
C GLY A 109 -5.45 -6.44 -16.48
N ASN A 110 -4.69 -5.38 -16.20
CA ASN A 110 -3.25 -5.42 -16.37
C ASN A 110 -2.57 -6.34 -15.33
N HIS A 111 -3.09 -6.43 -14.11
CA HIS A 111 -2.47 -7.22 -13.04
C HIS A 111 -2.57 -8.73 -13.25
N GLU A 112 -3.47 -9.21 -14.12
CA GLU A 112 -3.50 -10.60 -14.53
C GLU A 112 -2.17 -11.06 -15.17
N PHE A 113 -1.37 -10.13 -15.69
CA PHE A 113 -0.11 -10.38 -16.40
C PHE A 113 1.15 -10.20 -15.54
N ASP A 114 1.04 -9.84 -14.26
CA ASP A 114 2.19 -9.46 -13.41
C ASP A 114 3.28 -10.53 -13.30
N LEU A 115 2.88 -11.81 -13.35
CA LEU A 115 3.81 -12.93 -13.20
C LEU A 115 4.47 -13.35 -14.51
N GLY A 116 4.23 -12.67 -15.63
CA GLY A 116 4.78 -13.08 -16.93
C GLY A 116 6.31 -13.08 -17.01
N THR A 117 6.99 -12.20 -16.26
CA THR A 117 8.46 -12.20 -16.13
C THR A 117 9.00 -13.24 -15.15
N SER A 118 8.12 -13.93 -14.42
CA SER A 118 8.53 -14.97 -13.46
C SER A 118 9.10 -16.20 -14.18
N ALA A 119 9.82 -17.05 -13.44
CA ALA A 119 10.36 -18.29 -13.99
C ALA A 119 9.29 -19.25 -14.56
N GLU A 120 8.03 -19.10 -14.14
CA GLU A 120 6.89 -19.89 -14.60
C GLU A 120 6.07 -19.20 -15.70
N GLY A 121 6.44 -17.97 -16.09
CA GLY A 121 5.67 -17.14 -17.02
C GLY A 121 4.22 -16.96 -16.59
N HIS A 122 3.29 -16.95 -17.54
CA HIS A 122 1.86 -16.82 -17.29
C HIS A 122 1.17 -18.09 -16.77
N LYS A 123 1.91 -19.06 -16.20
CA LYS A 123 1.31 -20.32 -15.76
C LYS A 123 0.17 -20.11 -14.75
N ALA A 124 0.34 -19.18 -13.81
CA ALA A 124 -0.69 -18.83 -12.84
C ALA A 124 -1.98 -18.33 -13.50
N LEU A 125 -1.87 -17.44 -14.49
CA LEU A 125 -3.01 -16.94 -15.27
C LEU A 125 -3.66 -18.08 -16.09
N ALA A 126 -2.86 -18.91 -16.77
CA ALA A 126 -3.38 -20.03 -17.53
C ALA A 126 -4.12 -21.06 -16.65
N ASP A 127 -3.61 -21.33 -15.45
CA ASP A 127 -4.27 -22.22 -14.47
C ASP A 127 -5.53 -21.59 -13.88
N PHE A 128 -5.51 -20.27 -13.63
CA PHE A 128 -6.69 -19.52 -13.20
C PHE A 128 -7.82 -19.62 -14.23
N ILE A 129 -7.49 -19.42 -15.51
CA ILE A 129 -8.44 -19.56 -16.61
C ILE A 129 -8.98 -20.99 -16.67
N LYS A 130 -8.12 -22.01 -16.70
CA LYS A 130 -8.55 -23.42 -16.78
C LYS A 130 -9.41 -23.86 -15.60
N GLY A 131 -9.24 -23.26 -14.43
CA GLY A 131 -10.00 -23.57 -13.22
C GLY A 131 -11.33 -22.82 -13.10
N ALA A 132 -11.58 -21.81 -13.93
CA ALA A 132 -12.80 -21.03 -13.90
C ALA A 132 -14.00 -21.85 -14.37
N LYS A 133 -15.14 -21.65 -13.70
CA LYS A 133 -16.47 -22.16 -14.07
C LYS A 133 -17.29 -21.10 -14.80
N PHE A 134 -16.58 -20.28 -15.56
CA PHE A 134 -17.11 -19.19 -16.37
C PHE A 134 -16.11 -18.89 -17.50
N PRO A 135 -16.60 -18.33 -18.62
CA PRO A 135 -15.75 -17.90 -19.72
C PRO A 135 -15.07 -16.55 -19.44
N PHE A 136 -13.96 -16.32 -20.13
CA PHE A 136 -13.29 -15.02 -20.20
C PHE A 136 -13.61 -14.33 -21.53
N VAL A 137 -13.67 -13.00 -21.50
CA VAL A 137 -13.84 -12.18 -22.69
C VAL A 137 -12.63 -11.25 -22.86
N GLY A 138 -12.12 -11.11 -24.08
CA GLY A 138 -10.94 -10.31 -24.37
C GLY A 138 -10.74 -10.13 -25.87
N ALA A 139 -11.52 -9.23 -26.47
CA ALA A 139 -11.53 -8.99 -27.92
C ALA A 139 -10.22 -8.40 -28.43
N ASN A 140 -9.58 -7.51 -27.66
CA ASN A 140 -8.34 -6.87 -28.06
C ASN A 140 -7.08 -7.57 -27.51
N THR A 141 -7.20 -8.70 -26.84
CA THR A 141 -6.07 -9.40 -26.22
C THR A 141 -5.69 -10.64 -27.01
N ASN A 142 -4.42 -10.78 -27.39
CA ASN A 142 -3.95 -11.87 -28.25
C ASN A 142 -2.91 -12.73 -27.54
N PHE A 143 -3.33 -13.95 -27.17
CA PHE A 143 -2.49 -14.93 -26.46
C PHE A 143 -1.76 -15.92 -27.40
N SER A 144 -2.01 -15.87 -28.71
CA SER A 144 -1.56 -16.90 -29.66
C SER A 144 -0.05 -17.13 -29.75
N ALA A 145 0.77 -16.19 -29.28
CA ALA A 145 2.22 -16.33 -29.25
C ALA A 145 2.75 -16.99 -27.96
N ASP A 146 1.89 -17.18 -26.96
CA ASP A 146 2.23 -17.82 -25.69
C ASP A 146 1.68 -19.27 -25.63
N PRO A 147 2.56 -20.28 -25.69
CA PRO A 147 2.16 -21.70 -25.68
C PRO A 147 1.36 -22.14 -24.45
N LEU A 148 1.40 -21.39 -23.33
CA LEU A 148 0.61 -21.70 -22.14
C LEU A 148 -0.90 -21.60 -22.38
N PHE A 149 -1.30 -20.87 -23.42
CA PHE A 149 -2.68 -20.60 -23.82
C PHE A 149 -3.12 -21.36 -25.07
N ASP A 150 -2.32 -22.31 -25.55
CA ASP A 150 -2.68 -23.15 -26.69
C ASP A 150 -4.04 -23.85 -26.46
N GLY A 151 -4.99 -23.57 -27.36
CA GLY A 151 -6.35 -24.10 -27.29
C GLY A 151 -7.23 -23.49 -26.19
N LEU A 152 -6.79 -22.46 -25.47
CA LEU A 152 -7.61 -21.71 -24.51
C LEU A 152 -8.38 -20.56 -25.17
N GLN A 153 -7.80 -19.92 -26.19
CA GLN A 153 -8.42 -18.78 -26.86
C GLN A 153 -9.12 -19.16 -28.17
N SER A 154 -10.38 -18.73 -28.31
CA SER A 154 -11.11 -18.64 -29.57
C SER A 154 -11.38 -17.18 -29.90
N LYS A 155 -10.93 -16.70 -31.07
CA LYS A 155 -11.17 -15.31 -31.51
C LYS A 155 -12.55 -15.13 -32.15
N THR A 156 -13.59 -15.58 -31.45
CA THR A 156 -14.98 -15.60 -31.93
C THR A 156 -15.95 -15.07 -30.89
N ILE A 157 -17.19 -14.83 -31.32
CA ILE A 157 -18.33 -14.62 -30.43
C ILE A 157 -19.10 -15.94 -30.32
N GLU A 158 -19.34 -16.43 -29.10
CA GLU A 158 -19.97 -17.73 -28.89
C GLU A 158 -21.22 -17.66 -28.01
N ALA A 159 -22.32 -18.27 -28.47
CA ALA A 159 -23.53 -18.46 -27.66
C ALA A 159 -23.46 -19.67 -26.72
N LYS A 160 -22.49 -20.56 -26.94
CA LYS A 160 -22.24 -21.75 -26.12
C LYS A 160 -20.79 -21.74 -25.64
N ALA A 161 -20.41 -20.64 -24.99
CA ALA A 161 -19.09 -20.48 -24.42
C ALA A 161 -18.82 -21.56 -23.36
N GLU A 162 -17.71 -22.27 -23.50
CA GLU A 162 -17.21 -23.19 -22.48
C GLU A 162 -16.54 -22.43 -21.33
N ASP A 163 -16.71 -22.93 -20.11
CA ASP A 163 -15.99 -22.49 -18.93
C ASP A 163 -14.47 -22.63 -19.12
N GLY A 164 -13.71 -21.69 -18.58
CA GLY A 164 -12.25 -21.72 -18.62
C GLY A 164 -11.64 -21.62 -20.01
N LYS A 165 -12.35 -20.91 -20.91
CA LYS A 165 -11.90 -20.52 -22.25
C LYS A 165 -12.01 -19.01 -22.42
N ILE A 166 -11.29 -18.49 -23.42
CA ILE A 166 -11.21 -17.08 -23.75
C ILE A 166 -11.89 -16.84 -25.09
N TYR A 167 -12.82 -15.89 -25.14
CA TYR A 167 -13.54 -15.50 -26.36
C TYR A 167 -13.37 -14.01 -26.64
N ASN A 168 -13.61 -13.56 -27.87
CA ASN A 168 -13.73 -12.12 -28.12
C ASN A 168 -15.00 -11.58 -27.44
N GLY A 169 -16.07 -12.38 -27.47
CA GLY A 169 -17.30 -12.13 -26.71
C GLY A 169 -18.16 -13.38 -26.57
N ILE A 170 -19.20 -13.27 -25.74
CA ILE A 170 -20.16 -14.34 -25.49
C ILE A 170 -21.59 -13.81 -25.65
N ILE A 171 -22.52 -14.70 -25.95
CA ILE A 171 -23.96 -14.39 -25.95
C ILE A 171 -24.62 -15.14 -24.80
N LYS A 172 -25.15 -14.40 -23.82
CA LYS A 172 -25.93 -14.94 -22.71
C LYS A 172 -27.41 -14.84 -23.04
N GLU A 173 -28.15 -15.92 -22.88
CA GLU A 173 -29.61 -15.89 -22.90
C GLU A 173 -30.14 -15.60 -21.49
N VAL A 174 -30.91 -14.52 -21.34
CA VAL A 174 -31.53 -14.11 -20.08
C VAL A 174 -33.00 -13.86 -20.35
N ASN A 175 -33.89 -14.63 -19.71
CA ASN A 175 -35.34 -14.56 -19.93
C ASN A 175 -35.78 -14.64 -21.41
N GLY A 176 -35.10 -15.47 -22.21
CA GLY A 176 -35.38 -15.64 -23.64
C GLY A 176 -34.81 -14.55 -24.54
N GLU A 177 -34.17 -13.52 -23.98
CA GLU A 177 -33.50 -12.45 -24.72
C GLU A 177 -31.99 -12.67 -24.76
N LYS A 178 -31.34 -12.27 -25.86
CA LYS A 178 -29.89 -12.38 -26.03
C LYS A 178 -29.18 -11.11 -25.56
N VAL A 179 -28.18 -11.27 -24.71
CA VAL A 179 -27.26 -10.22 -24.25
C VAL A 179 -25.84 -10.56 -24.69
N GLY A 180 -25.23 -9.69 -25.47
CA GLY A 180 -23.84 -9.81 -25.91
C GLY A 180 -22.89 -9.21 -24.89
N ILE A 181 -21.78 -9.88 -24.59
CA ILE A 181 -20.76 -9.39 -23.67
C ILE A 181 -19.39 -9.57 -24.33
N PHE A 182 -18.62 -8.49 -24.52
CA PHE A 182 -17.24 -8.57 -25.01
C PHE A 182 -16.26 -7.88 -24.07
N GLY A 183 -15.00 -8.29 -24.13
CA GLY A 183 -13.96 -7.85 -23.21
C GLY A 183 -12.97 -6.90 -23.86
N LEU A 184 -12.48 -5.91 -23.11
CA LEU A 184 -11.35 -5.07 -23.50
C LEU A 184 -10.36 -4.92 -22.33
N THR A 185 -9.07 -4.91 -22.64
CA THR A 185 -7.96 -4.74 -21.69
C THR A 185 -7.06 -3.59 -22.14
N THR A 186 -6.57 -2.76 -21.21
CA THR A 186 -5.75 -1.60 -21.54
C THR A 186 -4.48 -1.97 -22.33
N ALA A 187 -4.19 -1.23 -23.40
CA ALA A 187 -2.95 -1.38 -24.15
C ALA A 187 -1.71 -0.96 -23.34
N GLU A 188 -1.90 -0.25 -22.23
CA GLU A 188 -0.85 0.16 -21.29
C GLU A 188 -0.25 -1.02 -20.52
N THR A 189 -0.93 -2.18 -20.52
CA THR A 189 -0.43 -3.42 -19.89
C THR A 189 1.01 -3.75 -20.29
N LYS A 190 1.43 -3.38 -21.51
CA LYS A 190 2.83 -3.56 -22.00
C LYS A 190 3.86 -2.75 -21.19
N ASP A 191 3.46 -1.66 -20.58
CA ASP A 191 4.30 -0.69 -19.87
C ASP A 191 4.12 -0.77 -18.35
N ILE A 192 2.95 -1.24 -17.88
CA ILE A 192 2.55 -1.27 -16.46
C ILE A 192 2.45 -2.68 -15.85
N SER A 193 2.71 -3.72 -16.63
CA SER A 193 2.78 -5.11 -16.16
C SER A 193 3.81 -5.92 -16.97
N SER A 194 3.69 -7.25 -16.98
CA SER A 194 4.63 -8.19 -17.60
C SER A 194 3.97 -9.10 -18.67
N PRO A 195 3.31 -8.57 -19.72
CA PRO A 195 2.56 -9.40 -20.67
C PRO A 195 3.41 -10.25 -21.63
N GLU A 196 4.73 -10.05 -21.68
CA GLU A 196 5.66 -10.81 -22.51
C GLU A 196 5.23 -10.95 -24.00
N LYS A 197 4.70 -12.12 -24.38
CA LYS A 197 4.28 -12.43 -25.75
C LYS A 197 2.82 -12.09 -26.04
N VAL A 198 2.04 -11.76 -25.00
CA VAL A 198 0.65 -11.34 -25.14
C VAL A 198 0.63 -9.90 -25.68
N THR A 199 -0.24 -9.64 -26.65
CA THR A 199 -0.33 -8.34 -27.32
C THR A 199 -1.73 -7.78 -27.24
N PHE A 200 -1.83 -6.44 -27.24
CA PHE A 200 -3.07 -5.71 -27.09
C PHE A 200 -3.31 -4.83 -28.32
N SER A 201 -4.39 -5.12 -29.04
CA SER A 201 -4.85 -4.34 -30.20
C SER A 201 -5.59 -3.08 -29.75
N ASN A 202 -5.84 -2.16 -30.70
CA ASN A 202 -6.61 -0.95 -30.42
C ASN A 202 -8.06 -1.28 -30.02
N TYR A 203 -8.45 -0.84 -28.82
CA TYR A 203 -9.74 -1.15 -28.22
C TYR A 203 -10.95 -0.67 -29.05
N ILE A 204 -10.87 0.50 -29.71
CA ILE A 204 -11.97 1.04 -30.54
C ILE A 204 -12.20 0.18 -31.79
N VAL A 205 -11.13 -0.26 -32.46
CA VAL A 205 -11.23 -1.11 -33.65
C VAL A 205 -11.88 -2.44 -33.29
N GLU A 206 -11.36 -3.10 -32.25
CA GLU A 206 -11.85 -4.41 -31.80
C GLU A 206 -13.29 -4.35 -31.26
N ALA A 207 -13.64 -3.26 -30.55
CA ALA A 207 -15.02 -3.03 -30.10
C ALA A 207 -16.01 -2.89 -31.26
N LYS A 208 -15.65 -2.16 -32.32
CA LYS A 208 -16.50 -2.04 -33.53
C LYS A 208 -16.70 -3.39 -34.21
N GLU A 209 -15.65 -4.21 -34.27
CA GLU A 209 -15.75 -5.56 -34.81
C GLU A 209 -16.64 -6.46 -33.96
N ALA A 210 -16.52 -6.39 -32.63
CA ALA A 210 -17.36 -7.13 -31.69
C ALA A 210 -18.84 -6.75 -31.80
N VAL A 211 -19.16 -5.44 -31.80
CA VAL A 211 -20.54 -4.95 -31.97
C VAL A 211 -21.12 -5.43 -33.30
N THR A 212 -20.39 -5.27 -34.40
CA THR A 212 -20.82 -5.73 -35.73
C THR A 212 -21.12 -7.23 -35.74
N ALA A 213 -20.32 -8.03 -35.03
CA ALA A 213 -20.51 -9.48 -34.97
C ALA A 213 -21.72 -9.87 -34.10
N PHE A 214 -22.00 -9.16 -33.01
CA PHE A 214 -23.22 -9.32 -32.21
C PHE A 214 -24.48 -8.96 -33.00
N GLU A 215 -24.50 -7.81 -33.68
CA GLU A 215 -25.64 -7.38 -34.50
C GLU A 215 -25.95 -8.40 -35.60
N LYS A 216 -24.93 -8.95 -36.27
CA LYS A 216 -25.09 -10.03 -37.25
C LYS A 216 -25.66 -11.31 -36.65
N ALA A 217 -25.40 -11.57 -35.37
CA ALA A 217 -25.97 -12.69 -34.62
C ALA A 217 -27.41 -12.42 -34.10
N GLY A 218 -27.96 -11.24 -34.42
CA GLY A 218 -29.29 -10.80 -33.98
C GLY A 218 -29.33 -10.39 -32.51
N VAL A 219 -28.20 -9.94 -31.96
CA VAL A 219 -28.10 -9.38 -30.61
C VAL A 219 -28.20 -7.86 -30.70
N ASN A 220 -29.05 -7.25 -29.88
CA ASN A 220 -29.31 -5.81 -29.85
C ASN A 220 -29.21 -5.24 -28.43
N LYS A 221 -28.52 -5.95 -27.53
CA LYS A 221 -28.24 -5.59 -26.15
C LYS A 221 -26.80 -5.98 -25.86
N ILE A 222 -25.88 -5.02 -25.82
CA ILE A 222 -24.44 -5.25 -25.83
C ILE A 222 -23.77 -4.58 -24.63
N ILE A 223 -23.04 -5.39 -23.87
CA ILE A 223 -22.21 -4.99 -22.74
C ILE A 223 -20.74 -5.05 -23.16
N ALA A 224 -20.04 -3.93 -23.03
CA ALA A 224 -18.58 -3.91 -23.02
C ALA A 224 -18.11 -4.09 -21.56
N LEU A 225 -17.40 -5.19 -21.28
CA LEU A 225 -16.75 -5.46 -20.01
C LEU A 225 -15.29 -5.04 -20.14
N THR A 226 -14.89 -3.95 -19.50
CA THR A 226 -13.66 -3.25 -19.85
C THR A 226 -12.73 -3.08 -18.65
N HIS A 227 -11.44 -3.21 -18.92
CA HIS A 227 -10.36 -2.82 -18.02
C HIS A 227 -9.45 -1.82 -18.73
N ILE A 228 -10.05 -0.70 -19.15
CA ILE A 228 -9.36 0.35 -19.92
C ILE A 228 -9.44 1.72 -19.23
N GLY A 229 -10.00 1.77 -18.02
CA GLY A 229 -10.13 2.98 -17.23
C GLY A 229 -11.31 3.86 -17.61
N TYR A 230 -11.97 4.44 -16.61
CA TYR A 230 -13.13 5.31 -16.82
C TYR A 230 -12.75 6.61 -17.55
N ASN A 231 -11.70 7.28 -17.09
CA ASN A 231 -11.21 8.55 -17.63
C ASN A 231 -9.68 8.63 -17.66
N ASP A 232 -9.05 7.52 -18.04
CA ASP A 232 -7.61 7.29 -17.88
C ASP A 232 -6.76 8.11 -18.85
N SER A 233 -6.69 7.72 -20.13
CA SER A 233 -5.88 8.42 -21.13
C SER A 233 -6.64 8.66 -22.42
N ASP A 234 -6.76 9.93 -22.84
CA ASP A 234 -7.40 10.27 -24.12
C ASP A 234 -6.62 9.77 -25.34
N ASN A 235 -5.32 9.50 -25.17
CA ASN A 235 -4.41 9.09 -26.25
C ASN A 235 -4.20 7.58 -26.31
N ILE A 236 -4.47 6.89 -25.21
CA ILE A 236 -4.27 5.46 -25.09
C ILE A 236 -5.67 4.85 -25.01
N ASP A 237 -6.26 4.71 -23.83
CA ASP A 237 -7.53 4.03 -23.65
C ASP A 237 -8.40 4.75 -22.58
N ASN A 238 -9.73 4.83 -22.77
CA ASN A 238 -10.70 5.04 -21.69
C ASN A 238 -12.16 4.78 -22.12
N ASP A 239 -13.03 4.49 -21.15
CA ASP A 239 -14.44 4.14 -21.33
C ASP A 239 -15.28 5.30 -21.90
N LEU A 240 -14.98 6.56 -21.53
CA LEU A 240 -15.71 7.72 -22.04
C LEU A 240 -15.50 7.90 -23.55
N LEU A 241 -14.31 7.61 -24.07
CA LEU A 241 -14.02 7.62 -25.50
C LEU A 241 -14.61 6.41 -26.20
N LEU A 242 -14.59 5.23 -25.58
CA LEU A 242 -15.26 4.04 -26.11
C LEU A 242 -16.74 4.30 -26.37
N ALA A 243 -17.45 4.79 -25.34
CA ALA A 243 -18.87 5.12 -25.42
C ALA A 243 -19.20 6.15 -26.51
N LYS A 244 -18.31 7.14 -26.72
CA LYS A 244 -18.52 8.18 -27.75
C LYS A 244 -18.30 7.65 -29.17
N ASN A 245 -17.37 6.71 -29.37
CA ASN A 245 -16.83 6.37 -30.68
C ASN A 245 -17.30 5.02 -31.24
N VAL A 246 -18.01 4.21 -30.45
CA VAL A 246 -18.50 2.88 -30.84
C VAL A 246 -20.01 2.79 -30.62
N PRO A 247 -20.81 3.16 -31.65
CA PRO A 247 -22.27 2.96 -31.64
C PRO A 247 -22.63 1.48 -31.44
N GLY A 248 -23.82 1.21 -30.90
CA GLY A 248 -24.33 -0.14 -30.62
C GLY A 248 -23.87 -0.75 -29.29
N ILE A 249 -23.01 -0.08 -28.50
CA ILE A 249 -22.76 -0.46 -27.10
C ILE A 249 -23.85 0.16 -26.23
N ASP A 250 -24.50 -0.63 -25.37
CA ASP A 250 -25.52 -0.14 -24.44
C ASP A 250 -24.95 0.13 -23.05
N ILE A 251 -24.09 -0.76 -22.58
CA ILE A 251 -23.55 -0.75 -21.22
C ILE A 251 -22.03 -0.91 -21.26
N ILE A 252 -21.32 -0.12 -20.47
CA ILE A 252 -19.91 -0.32 -20.16
C ILE A 252 -19.78 -0.63 -18.66
N VAL A 253 -19.22 -1.79 -18.35
CA VAL A 253 -18.84 -2.17 -16.99
C VAL A 253 -17.32 -2.09 -16.90
N GLY A 254 -16.82 -1.03 -16.27
CA GLY A 254 -15.40 -0.65 -16.27
C GLY A 254 -14.60 -1.05 -15.03
N GLY A 255 -13.29 -0.91 -15.13
CA GLY A 255 -12.26 -1.18 -14.10
C GLY A 255 -11.05 -0.23 -14.24
N HIS A 256 -9.89 -0.62 -13.70
CA HIS A 256 -8.57 0.01 -13.83
C HIS A 256 -8.36 1.29 -13.00
N THR A 257 -9.20 2.31 -13.19
CA THR A 257 -9.02 3.63 -12.57
C THR A 257 -9.52 3.76 -11.13
N HIS A 258 -10.07 2.67 -10.56
CA HIS A 258 -10.63 2.59 -9.21
C HIS A 258 -11.74 3.62 -8.91
N VAL A 259 -12.36 4.19 -9.95
CA VAL A 259 -13.33 5.28 -9.79
C VAL A 259 -14.58 4.74 -9.10
N LYS A 260 -14.99 5.45 -8.05
CA LYS A 260 -16.27 5.21 -7.39
C LYS A 260 -17.36 6.02 -8.10
N LEU A 261 -18.15 5.36 -8.95
CA LEU A 261 -19.33 5.97 -9.57
C LEU A 261 -20.55 5.72 -8.68
N ASP A 262 -20.88 6.70 -7.82
CA ASP A 262 -22.05 6.63 -6.95
C ASP A 262 -23.37 6.50 -7.73
N GLU A 263 -23.41 7.03 -8.96
CA GLU A 263 -24.52 6.92 -9.91
C GLU A 263 -23.96 6.56 -11.30
N PRO A 264 -24.71 5.86 -12.18
CA PRO A 264 -24.26 5.56 -13.54
C PRO A 264 -23.99 6.83 -14.36
N HIS A 265 -22.88 6.84 -15.10
CA HIS A 265 -22.60 7.91 -16.06
C HIS A 265 -23.23 7.57 -17.40
N VAL A 266 -23.92 8.52 -18.05
CA VAL A 266 -24.49 8.30 -19.39
C VAL A 266 -23.86 9.20 -20.44
N VAL A 267 -23.32 8.57 -21.48
CA VAL A 267 -22.80 9.21 -22.68
C VAL A 267 -23.85 9.11 -23.79
N ASN A 268 -23.87 10.07 -24.74
CA ASN A 268 -24.77 10.08 -25.89
C ASN A 268 -26.27 10.06 -25.54
N LYS A 269 -26.63 10.63 -24.39
CA LYS A 269 -27.99 10.61 -23.79
C LYS A 269 -29.12 11.03 -24.73
N ASP A 270 -28.87 11.98 -25.63
CA ASP A 270 -29.89 12.51 -26.56
C ASP A 270 -29.99 11.70 -27.87
N THR A 271 -29.20 10.63 -28.01
CA THR A 271 -29.10 9.78 -29.21
C THR A 271 -29.21 8.31 -28.82
N GLU A 272 -28.12 7.56 -28.85
CA GLU A 272 -28.03 6.18 -28.37
C GLU A 272 -27.31 6.20 -27.01
N PRO A 273 -28.04 6.14 -25.88
CA PRO A 273 -27.44 6.28 -24.57
C PRO A 273 -26.53 5.09 -24.24
N VAL A 274 -25.33 5.36 -23.75
CA VAL A 274 -24.40 4.34 -23.24
C VAL A 274 -24.23 4.54 -21.74
N VAL A 275 -24.58 3.54 -20.94
CA VAL A 275 -24.55 3.60 -19.47
C VAL A 275 -23.23 3.00 -18.97
N ILE A 276 -22.45 3.77 -18.22
CA ILE A 276 -21.15 3.39 -17.69
C ILE A 276 -21.23 3.23 -16.17
N VAL A 277 -20.71 2.11 -15.66
CA VAL A 277 -20.66 1.79 -14.22
C VAL A 277 -19.28 1.25 -13.81
N GLN A 278 -18.86 1.56 -12.58
CA GLN A 278 -17.62 1.07 -11.95
C GLN A 278 -17.80 1.04 -10.43
N ALA A 279 -17.26 0.01 -9.76
CA ALA A 279 -17.50 -0.29 -8.35
C ALA A 279 -16.27 -0.04 -7.45
N ASN A 280 -15.54 1.06 -7.68
CA ASN A 280 -14.35 1.44 -6.90
C ASN A 280 -13.26 0.34 -6.93
N GLU A 281 -12.82 -0.20 -5.79
CA GLU A 281 -11.67 -1.13 -5.69
C GLU A 281 -11.79 -2.03 -4.43
N TYR A 282 -10.91 -3.03 -4.36
CA TYR A 282 -10.56 -3.82 -3.16
C TYR A 282 -11.73 -4.52 -2.49
N ASN A 283 -12.73 -4.93 -3.28
CA ASN A 283 -13.93 -5.59 -2.77
C ASN A 283 -14.67 -4.73 -1.72
N LYS A 284 -14.53 -3.39 -1.76
CA LYS A 284 -15.25 -2.45 -0.88
C LYS A 284 -16.72 -2.32 -1.26
N PHE A 285 -17.03 -2.50 -2.54
CA PHE A 285 -18.39 -2.38 -3.08
C PHE A 285 -18.73 -3.53 -4.03
N LEU A 286 -20.01 -3.87 -4.08
CA LEU A 286 -20.64 -4.65 -5.15
C LEU A 286 -21.52 -3.70 -5.95
N GLY A 287 -21.24 -3.55 -7.25
CA GLY A 287 -22.04 -2.74 -8.14
C GLY A 287 -23.30 -3.46 -8.59
N GLN A 288 -24.40 -2.74 -8.69
CA GLN A 288 -25.66 -3.17 -9.27
C GLN A 288 -26.14 -2.11 -10.26
N LEU A 289 -26.40 -2.50 -11.50
CA LEU A 289 -27.12 -1.71 -12.49
C LEU A 289 -28.40 -2.44 -12.87
N ASP A 290 -29.55 -1.86 -12.52
CA ASP A 290 -30.84 -2.29 -13.05
C ASP A 290 -31.13 -1.48 -14.32
N ILE A 291 -31.42 -2.15 -15.43
CA ILE A 291 -31.66 -1.51 -16.72
C ILE A 291 -32.86 -2.15 -17.44
N THR A 292 -33.65 -1.33 -18.13
CA THR A 292 -34.83 -1.76 -18.89
C THR A 292 -34.68 -1.34 -20.34
N PHE A 293 -34.80 -2.31 -21.25
CA PHE A 293 -34.78 -2.14 -22.70
C PHE A 293 -36.19 -2.26 -23.28
N ASP A 294 -36.46 -1.55 -24.37
CA ASP A 294 -37.64 -1.79 -25.20
C ASP A 294 -37.45 -3.03 -26.11
N GLU A 295 -38.49 -3.39 -26.87
CA GLU A 295 -38.46 -4.53 -27.80
C GLU A 295 -37.40 -4.39 -28.92
N LYS A 296 -36.90 -3.18 -29.17
CA LYS A 296 -35.84 -2.93 -30.16
C LYS A 296 -34.44 -2.99 -29.55
N GLY A 297 -34.33 -3.14 -28.23
CA GLY A 297 -33.06 -3.13 -27.52
C GLY A 297 -32.62 -1.72 -27.10
N VAL A 298 -33.51 -0.73 -27.12
CA VAL A 298 -33.17 0.64 -26.71
C VAL A 298 -33.43 0.83 -25.22
N ILE A 299 -32.50 1.45 -24.51
CA ILE A 299 -32.63 1.72 -23.06
C ILE A 299 -33.79 2.70 -22.80
N LYS A 300 -34.74 2.29 -21.95
CA LYS A 300 -35.86 3.11 -21.47
C LYS A 300 -35.63 3.68 -20.09
N ASP A 301 -35.02 2.89 -19.20
CA ASP A 301 -34.79 3.26 -17.81
C ASP A 301 -33.54 2.57 -17.26
N TYR A 302 -32.88 3.20 -16.30
CA TYR A 302 -31.71 2.66 -15.63
C TYR A 302 -31.54 3.23 -14.21
N SER A 303 -31.02 2.42 -13.29
CA SER A 303 -30.64 2.86 -11.95
C SER A 303 -29.44 2.07 -11.45
N GLY A 304 -28.47 2.76 -10.83
CA GLY A 304 -27.27 2.14 -10.28
C GLY A 304 -27.23 2.23 -8.76
N VAL A 305 -26.63 1.22 -8.12
CA VAL A 305 -26.38 1.21 -6.67
C VAL A 305 -25.02 0.57 -6.40
N LEU A 306 -24.20 1.21 -5.56
CA LEU A 306 -23.01 0.61 -4.97
C LEU A 306 -23.31 0.10 -3.56
N HIS A 307 -23.35 -1.22 -3.40
CA HIS A 307 -23.56 -1.85 -2.09
C HIS A 307 -22.22 -1.96 -1.37
N ALA A 308 -22.08 -1.29 -0.21
CA ALA A 308 -20.90 -1.46 0.62
C ALA A 308 -20.78 -2.91 1.10
N VAL A 309 -19.59 -3.48 0.95
CA VAL A 309 -19.25 -4.83 1.39
C VAL A 309 -18.56 -4.73 2.76
N GLY A 310 -19.01 -5.54 3.72
CA GLY A 310 -18.49 -5.51 5.09
C GLY A 310 -19.12 -4.44 6.00
N GLY A 311 -18.57 -4.30 7.21
CA GLY A 311 -19.08 -3.41 8.26
C GLY A 311 -19.64 -4.16 9.47
N GLU A 312 -19.85 -3.44 10.58
CA GLU A 312 -20.17 -4.00 11.91
C GLU A 312 -21.43 -4.89 11.93
N ASN A 313 -22.35 -4.70 10.97
CA ASN A 313 -23.61 -5.45 10.86
C ASN A 313 -23.82 -6.11 9.49
N ALA A 314 -22.74 -6.30 8.71
CA ALA A 314 -22.87 -6.96 7.41
C ALA A 314 -23.27 -8.43 7.57
N ALA A 315 -24.26 -8.86 6.79
CA ALA A 315 -24.62 -10.26 6.71
C ALA A 315 -23.47 -11.04 6.06
N THR A 316 -23.19 -12.24 6.57
CA THR A 316 -22.14 -13.13 6.05
C THR A 316 -22.75 -14.42 5.53
N ASP A 317 -22.20 -14.94 4.44
CA ASP A 317 -22.51 -16.27 3.96
C ASP A 317 -21.61 -17.32 4.64
N ALA A 318 -22.22 -18.23 5.39
CA ALA A 318 -21.51 -19.19 6.22
C ALA A 318 -20.68 -20.20 5.40
N ASP A 319 -21.07 -20.49 4.17
CA ASP A 319 -20.37 -21.46 3.33
C ASP A 319 -19.22 -20.80 2.57
N ALA A 320 -19.38 -19.54 2.12
CA ALA A 320 -18.26 -18.72 1.66
C ALA A 320 -17.22 -18.49 2.77
N ALA A 321 -17.66 -18.25 4.02
CA ALA A 321 -16.75 -18.13 5.17
C ALA A 321 -15.95 -19.43 5.41
N LYS A 322 -16.58 -20.61 5.27
CA LYS A 322 -15.88 -21.90 5.34
C LYS A 322 -14.93 -22.11 4.16
N LEU A 323 -15.33 -21.69 2.97
CA LEU A 323 -14.54 -21.79 1.74
C LEU A 323 -13.24 -20.97 1.85
N ILE A 324 -13.33 -19.74 2.37
CA ILE A 324 -12.17 -18.85 2.46
C ILE A 324 -11.24 -19.19 3.63
N LYS A 325 -11.76 -19.86 4.66
CA LYS A 325 -11.03 -20.10 5.91
C LYS A 325 -9.65 -20.75 5.71
N PRO A 326 -9.49 -21.84 4.93
CA PRO A 326 -8.16 -22.45 4.72
C PRO A 326 -7.14 -21.47 4.13
N PHE A 327 -7.57 -20.63 3.18
CA PHE A 327 -6.71 -19.60 2.59
C PHE A 327 -6.29 -18.56 3.64
N SER A 328 -7.25 -18.10 4.46
CA SER A 328 -6.97 -17.15 5.55
C SER A 328 -6.04 -17.73 6.62
N ASP A 329 -6.18 -19.03 6.95
CA ASP A 329 -5.33 -19.70 7.93
C ASP A 329 -3.87 -19.78 7.43
N THR A 330 -3.66 -20.08 6.14
CA THR A 330 -2.32 -20.09 5.53
C THR A 330 -1.72 -18.68 5.46
N VAL A 331 -2.50 -17.67 5.05
CA VAL A 331 -2.03 -16.26 5.04
C VAL A 331 -1.58 -15.84 6.43
N LYS A 332 -2.39 -16.14 7.47
CA LYS A 332 -2.02 -15.89 8.86
C LYS A 332 -0.73 -16.62 9.24
N ALA A 333 -0.60 -17.90 8.89
CA ALA A 333 0.61 -18.67 9.14
C ALA A 333 1.83 -18.07 8.42
N THR A 334 1.67 -17.56 7.19
CA THR A 334 2.76 -16.88 6.48
C THR A 334 3.15 -15.57 7.13
N MET A 335 2.20 -14.77 7.61
CA MET A 335 2.51 -13.54 8.36
C MET A 335 3.36 -13.83 9.62
N GLU A 336 3.22 -15.01 10.22
CA GLU A 336 4.01 -15.44 11.37
C GLU A 336 5.40 -16.00 10.99
N LYS A 337 5.65 -16.35 9.72
CA LYS A 337 6.93 -16.89 9.27
C LYS A 337 8.04 -15.84 9.40
N PRO A 338 9.25 -16.23 9.83
CA PRO A 338 10.41 -15.35 9.80
C PRO A 338 10.83 -15.06 8.35
N THR A 339 11.21 -13.82 8.07
CA THR A 339 11.81 -13.40 6.80
C THR A 339 13.21 -13.98 6.58
N GLY A 340 13.86 -14.43 7.66
CA GLY A 340 15.28 -14.77 7.70
C GLY A 340 16.17 -13.63 8.19
N ALA A 341 15.60 -12.44 8.40
CA ALA A 341 16.29 -11.31 8.99
C ALA A 341 16.06 -11.19 10.51
N THR A 342 17.02 -10.60 11.20
CA THR A 342 16.95 -10.26 12.63
C THR A 342 17.34 -8.79 12.80
N ALA A 343 16.49 -8.02 13.47
CA ALA A 343 16.82 -6.66 13.87
C ALA A 343 17.64 -6.68 15.16
N ASP A 344 18.87 -6.16 15.14
CA ASP A 344 19.71 -5.98 16.35
C ASP A 344 19.39 -4.69 17.10
N VAL A 345 18.74 -3.76 16.40
CA VAL A 345 18.29 -2.46 16.87
C VAL A 345 16.78 -2.33 16.68
N PHE A 346 16.15 -1.41 17.40
CA PHE A 346 14.77 -1.04 17.11
C PHE A 346 14.70 -0.26 15.80
N LEU A 347 13.83 -0.67 14.88
CA LEU A 347 13.63 0.03 13.60
C LEU A 347 12.43 0.97 13.70
N SER A 348 12.72 2.27 13.61
CA SER A 348 11.82 3.37 13.94
C SER A 348 10.77 3.70 12.86
N GLY A 349 9.52 3.32 13.12
CA GLY A 349 8.34 3.78 12.39
C GLY A 349 7.46 4.76 13.18
N LEU A 350 8.00 5.41 14.22
CA LEU A 350 7.24 6.38 15.01
C LEU A 350 6.83 7.58 14.17
N ARG A 351 5.66 8.15 14.47
CA ARG A 351 5.07 9.24 13.68
C ARG A 351 5.20 10.63 14.32
N ASP A 352 5.84 10.77 15.48
CA ASP A 352 5.98 12.06 16.17
C ASP A 352 7.09 12.95 15.57
N LEU A 353 7.31 14.15 16.13
CA LEU A 353 8.48 14.97 15.80
C LEU A 353 9.77 14.14 15.93
N GLY A 354 10.60 14.12 14.88
CA GLY A 354 11.80 13.27 14.75
C GLY A 354 11.54 11.80 14.37
N GLY A 355 10.27 11.43 14.17
CA GLY A 355 9.84 10.18 13.56
C GLY A 355 9.64 10.32 12.05
N VAL A 356 9.06 9.30 11.42
CA VAL A 356 8.98 9.15 9.95
C VAL A 356 8.28 10.30 9.23
N ARG A 357 7.52 11.13 9.93
CA ARG A 357 6.77 12.28 9.38
C ARG A 357 7.45 13.63 9.56
N ALA A 358 8.59 13.67 10.24
CA ALA A 358 9.25 14.92 10.63
C ALA A 358 10.76 14.73 10.91
N GLY A 359 11.39 13.69 10.39
CA GLY A 359 12.78 13.38 10.63
C GLY A 359 13.23 12.10 9.93
N GLU A 360 14.54 11.98 9.72
CA GLU A 360 15.18 10.75 9.24
C GLU A 360 15.04 9.64 10.29
N THR A 361 14.70 8.43 9.86
CA THR A 361 14.70 7.26 10.73
C THR A 361 15.48 6.12 10.12
N ASN A 362 16.02 5.24 10.96
CA ASN A 362 16.75 4.07 10.50
C ASN A 362 15.87 3.09 9.69
N LEU A 363 14.57 3.00 10.00
CA LEU A 363 13.62 2.22 9.20
C LEU A 363 13.36 2.86 7.84
N GLY A 364 13.20 4.18 7.77
CA GLY A 364 13.04 4.89 6.50
C GLY A 364 14.26 4.73 5.61
N ASN A 365 15.47 4.79 6.19
CA ASN A 365 16.72 4.49 5.49
C ASN A 365 16.72 3.05 4.95
N LEU A 366 16.43 2.05 5.80
CA LEU A 366 16.41 0.64 5.39
C LEU A 366 15.39 0.35 4.27
N ILE A 367 14.19 0.95 4.34
CA ILE A 367 13.17 0.79 3.29
C ILE A 367 13.67 1.37 1.97
N THR A 368 14.23 2.58 2.00
CA THR A 368 14.67 3.27 0.77
C THR A 368 15.94 2.66 0.19
N ASP A 369 16.80 2.07 1.02
CA ASP A 369 17.94 1.28 0.56
C ASP A 369 17.49 0.03 -0.19
N GLY A 370 16.50 -0.69 0.34
CA GLY A 370 15.90 -1.85 -0.33
C GLY A 370 15.20 -1.47 -1.63
N MET A 371 14.43 -0.37 -1.62
CA MET A 371 13.77 0.18 -2.79
C MET A 371 14.77 0.56 -3.89
N LEU A 372 15.87 1.24 -3.54
CA LEU A 372 16.92 1.60 -4.49
C LEU A 372 17.67 0.37 -5.03
N ALA A 373 17.92 -0.62 -4.17
CA ALA A 373 18.54 -1.88 -4.59
C ALA A 373 17.67 -2.60 -5.62
N LYS A 374 16.37 -2.76 -5.34
CA LYS A 374 15.41 -3.38 -6.27
C LYS A 374 15.30 -2.58 -7.58
N ALA A 375 15.20 -1.26 -7.49
CA ALA A 375 15.13 -0.41 -8.69
C ALA A 375 16.38 -0.56 -9.59
N LYS A 376 17.57 -0.74 -9.01
CA LYS A 376 18.81 -0.96 -9.75
C LYS A 376 18.92 -2.33 -10.41
N GLU A 377 18.22 -3.35 -9.92
CA GLU A 377 18.10 -4.65 -10.61
C GLU A 377 17.37 -4.50 -11.95
N ILE A 378 16.44 -3.54 -12.04
CA ILE A 378 15.59 -3.28 -13.20
C ILE A 378 16.24 -2.25 -14.12
N ASP A 379 16.67 -1.13 -13.55
CA ASP A 379 17.37 -0.06 -14.25
C ASP A 379 18.59 0.40 -13.43
N PRO A 380 19.80 -0.08 -13.80
CA PRO A 380 21.04 0.26 -13.10
C PRO A 380 21.38 1.76 -13.06
N SER A 381 20.72 2.58 -13.88
CA SER A 381 20.90 4.04 -13.89
C SER A 381 20.03 4.79 -12.87
N THR A 382 19.19 4.08 -12.11
CA THR A 382 18.43 4.65 -10.98
C THR A 382 19.37 5.09 -9.86
N VAL A 383 19.31 6.36 -9.46
CA VAL A 383 20.25 6.96 -8.50
C VAL A 383 19.62 7.27 -7.15
N ILE A 384 18.31 7.48 -7.09
CA ILE A 384 17.57 7.84 -5.87
C ILE A 384 16.39 6.89 -5.71
N ALA A 385 16.05 6.57 -4.47
CA ALA A 385 14.73 6.04 -4.12
C ALA A 385 14.15 6.84 -2.96
N PHE A 386 12.85 7.12 -2.96
CA PHE A 386 12.20 7.80 -1.85
C PHE A 386 10.84 7.19 -1.46
N GLN A 387 10.53 7.27 -0.18
CA GLN A 387 9.33 6.74 0.44
C GLN A 387 8.69 7.80 1.34
N ASN A 388 7.41 8.11 1.10
CA ASN A 388 6.66 8.99 1.98
C ASN A 388 6.44 8.37 3.37
N GLY A 389 6.67 9.15 4.42
CA GLY A 389 6.50 8.75 5.82
C GLY A 389 5.06 8.37 6.18
N GLY A 390 4.09 8.79 5.38
CA GLY A 390 2.69 8.37 5.43
C GLY A 390 2.52 6.89 5.12
N GLY A 391 3.34 6.34 4.20
CA GLY A 391 3.37 4.93 3.86
C GLY A 391 4.02 4.03 4.92
N ILE A 392 4.85 4.57 5.81
CA ILE A 392 5.51 3.80 6.88
C ILE A 392 4.60 3.75 8.12
N ARG A 393 4.04 2.58 8.41
CA ARG A 393 2.89 2.49 9.32
C ARG A 393 3.20 2.03 10.73
N THR A 394 4.21 1.20 10.92
CA THR A 394 4.59 0.70 12.24
C THR A 394 6.11 0.57 12.37
N SER A 395 6.57 0.28 13.58
CA SER A 395 7.98 -0.01 13.88
C SER A 395 8.24 -1.52 13.89
N ILE A 396 9.51 -1.91 13.77
CA ILE A 396 9.92 -3.31 13.97
C ILE A 396 10.75 -3.39 15.26
N PRO A 397 10.33 -4.22 16.24
CA PRO A 397 11.10 -4.42 17.48
C PRO A 397 12.38 -5.20 17.21
N LYS A 398 13.32 -5.16 18.17
CA LYS A 398 14.51 -6.01 18.15
C LYS A 398 14.10 -7.50 18.14
N GLY A 399 14.81 -8.31 17.37
CA GLY A 399 14.61 -9.75 17.27
C GLY A 399 14.32 -10.23 15.84
N PRO A 400 13.95 -11.52 15.68
CA PRO A 400 13.58 -12.08 14.38
C PRO A 400 12.44 -11.30 13.74
N ILE A 401 12.57 -10.98 12.46
CA ILE A 401 11.58 -10.19 11.71
C ILE A 401 10.65 -11.13 10.95
N THR A 402 9.34 -10.99 11.11
CA THR A 402 8.33 -11.77 10.38
C THR A 402 7.79 -11.06 9.14
N TYR A 403 7.20 -11.80 8.20
CA TYR A 403 6.53 -11.18 7.05
C TYR A 403 5.36 -10.28 7.48
N GLY A 404 4.62 -10.65 8.52
CA GLY A 404 3.56 -9.83 9.08
C GLY A 404 4.06 -8.48 9.61
N GLN A 405 5.30 -8.41 10.11
CA GLN A 405 5.92 -7.13 10.47
C GLN A 405 6.30 -6.32 9.23
N ALA A 406 6.87 -6.93 8.20
CA ALA A 406 7.18 -6.24 6.94
C ALA A 406 5.92 -5.65 6.28
N ILE A 407 4.86 -6.45 6.16
CA ILE A 407 3.52 -6.03 5.69
C ILE A 407 2.96 -4.96 6.62
N GLY A 408 3.06 -5.12 7.93
CA GLY A 408 2.58 -4.12 8.89
C GLY A 408 3.28 -2.76 8.74
N VAL A 409 4.53 -2.72 8.27
CA VAL A 409 5.27 -1.49 7.97
C VAL A 409 4.79 -0.84 6.67
N LEU A 410 4.61 -1.63 5.61
CA LEU A 410 4.16 -1.20 4.27
C LEU A 410 2.87 -1.95 3.87
N PRO A 411 1.71 -1.63 4.46
CA PRO A 411 0.52 -2.48 4.36
C PRO A 411 -0.37 -2.20 3.15
N PHE A 412 0.01 -1.23 2.33
CA PHE A 412 -0.81 -0.82 1.18
C PHE A 412 -0.50 -1.63 -0.07
N GLY A 413 0.60 -2.40 -0.08
CA GLY A 413 0.97 -3.21 -1.23
C GLY A 413 1.24 -2.37 -2.48
N ASN A 414 1.84 -1.19 -2.33
CA ASN A 414 2.12 -0.34 -3.48
C ASN A 414 3.14 -1.02 -4.40
N SER A 415 2.97 -0.86 -5.70
CA SER A 415 4.00 -1.18 -6.69
C SER A 415 5.15 -0.17 -6.63
N LEU A 416 6.35 -0.63 -6.98
CA LEU A 416 7.51 0.18 -7.27
C LEU A 416 7.25 0.96 -8.56
N ALA A 417 7.46 2.27 -8.54
CA ALA A 417 7.40 3.16 -9.69
C ALA A 417 8.79 3.72 -10.00
N LEU A 418 9.22 3.64 -11.26
CA LEU A 418 10.44 4.26 -11.77
C LEU A 418 10.07 5.51 -12.58
N ILE A 419 10.59 6.66 -12.16
CA ILE A 419 10.23 7.97 -12.70
C ILE A 419 11.47 8.74 -13.17
N GLU A 420 11.32 9.47 -14.28
CA GLU A 420 12.35 10.37 -14.81
C GLU A 420 12.02 11.84 -14.49
N LEU A 421 12.89 12.49 -13.68
CA LEU A 421 12.72 13.86 -13.20
C LEU A 421 13.92 14.73 -13.51
N SER A 422 13.68 15.98 -13.93
CA SER A 422 14.72 17.02 -13.95
C SER A 422 15.18 17.39 -12.53
N GLY A 423 16.40 17.92 -12.39
CA GLY A 423 16.88 18.42 -11.09
C GLY A 423 15.98 19.52 -10.49
N ALA A 424 15.34 20.33 -11.32
CA ALA A 424 14.36 21.33 -10.88
C ALA A 424 13.08 20.70 -10.30
N GLU A 425 12.55 19.66 -10.95
CA GLU A 425 11.41 18.88 -10.43
C GLU A 425 11.80 18.16 -9.14
N LEU A 426 12.97 17.53 -9.09
CA LEU A 426 13.48 16.86 -7.89
C LEU A 426 13.60 17.84 -6.71
N LYS A 427 14.11 19.05 -6.95
CA LYS A 427 14.13 20.10 -5.90
C LYS A 427 12.72 20.44 -5.44
N SER A 428 11.76 20.57 -6.36
CA SER A 428 10.36 20.88 -6.04
C SER A 428 9.70 19.77 -5.21
N VAL A 429 10.00 18.51 -5.50
CA VAL A 429 9.59 17.35 -4.67
C VAL A 429 10.08 17.53 -3.24
N PHE A 430 11.38 17.82 -3.04
CA PHE A 430 11.90 17.96 -1.68
C PHE A 430 11.46 19.26 -0.97
N GLU A 431 11.19 20.34 -1.71
CA GLU A 431 10.55 21.54 -1.15
C GLU A 431 9.16 21.21 -0.57
N HIS A 432 8.37 20.41 -1.29
CA HIS A 432 7.08 19.94 -0.80
C HIS A 432 7.24 18.99 0.40
N SER A 433 8.17 18.04 0.33
CA SER A 433 8.48 17.10 1.42
C SER A 433 8.73 17.78 2.76
N VAL A 434 9.44 18.92 2.75
CA VAL A 434 9.81 19.64 3.98
C VAL A 434 8.91 20.84 4.28
N LYS A 435 7.82 21.08 3.54
CA LYS A 435 7.00 22.31 3.64
C LYS A 435 6.34 22.51 5.01
N ASP A 436 5.99 21.42 5.69
CA ASP A 436 5.28 21.45 6.98
C ASP A 436 6.22 21.37 8.18
N TYR A 437 7.50 21.03 7.97
CA TYR A 437 8.49 20.87 9.03
C TYR A 437 8.54 22.12 9.94
N PRO A 438 8.66 21.97 11.28
CA PRO A 438 8.80 20.72 12.04
C PRO A 438 7.47 20.02 12.37
N LYS A 439 6.33 20.45 11.82
CA LYS A 439 5.08 19.71 11.97
C LYS A 439 5.16 18.39 11.20
N GLU A 440 4.47 17.38 11.70
CA GLU A 440 4.35 16.09 11.04
C GLU A 440 3.62 16.23 9.70
N SER A 441 4.15 15.56 8.67
CA SER A 441 3.49 15.42 7.37
C SER A 441 3.60 13.98 6.88
N GLY A 442 2.50 13.43 6.35
CA GLY A 442 2.54 12.14 5.66
C GLY A 442 3.48 12.20 4.44
N GLY A 443 3.53 13.35 3.77
CA GLY A 443 4.39 13.58 2.62
C GLY A 443 5.87 13.69 2.94
N PHE A 444 6.33 13.71 4.19
CA PHE A 444 7.77 13.80 4.48
C PHE A 444 8.52 12.58 3.91
N LEU A 445 9.48 12.79 3.02
CA LEU A 445 10.19 11.72 2.32
C LEU A 445 11.43 11.24 3.08
N HIS A 446 11.54 9.93 3.22
CA HIS A 446 12.81 9.22 3.43
C HIS A 446 13.42 8.92 2.08
N PHE A 447 14.74 8.77 2.01
CA PHE A 447 15.42 8.48 0.74
C PHE A 447 16.77 7.78 0.87
N ALA A 448 17.17 7.15 -0.23
CA ALA A 448 18.50 6.59 -0.46
C ALA A 448 19.15 7.24 -1.70
N GLY A 449 20.49 7.24 -1.74
CA GLY A 449 21.26 7.74 -2.89
C GLY A 449 21.53 9.25 -2.91
N MET A 450 21.04 10.01 -1.92
CA MET A 450 21.30 11.45 -1.82
C MET A 450 21.40 11.94 -0.38
N LYS A 451 21.81 13.21 -0.22
CA LYS A 451 21.70 13.97 1.03
C LYS A 451 20.92 15.26 0.80
N LEU A 452 20.09 15.64 1.77
CA LEU A 452 19.31 16.88 1.79
C LEU A 452 19.73 17.75 2.98
N ILE A 453 20.02 19.01 2.70
CA ILE A 453 20.09 20.07 3.70
C ILE A 453 18.96 21.05 3.43
N PHE A 454 18.19 21.39 4.46
CA PHE A 454 17.08 22.33 4.34
C PHE A 454 16.98 23.28 5.54
N ASP A 455 16.41 24.46 5.37
CA ASP A 455 16.11 25.42 6.42
C ASP A 455 14.65 25.31 6.84
N GLY A 456 14.40 24.68 7.99
CA GLY A 456 13.06 24.49 8.53
C GLY A 456 12.37 25.78 8.98
N LYS A 457 13.07 26.92 9.02
CA LYS A 457 12.52 28.23 9.35
C LYS A 457 12.25 29.11 8.13
N ALA A 458 12.72 28.71 6.95
CA ALA A 458 12.42 29.43 5.71
C ALA A 458 10.95 29.24 5.29
N GLU A 459 10.50 30.16 4.43
CA GLU A 459 9.19 30.08 3.79
C GLU A 459 9.05 28.75 3.03
N ALA A 460 7.88 28.13 3.08
CA ALA A 460 7.60 26.91 2.31
C ALA A 460 7.85 27.15 0.81
N GLY A 461 8.48 26.20 0.13
CA GLY A 461 8.94 26.37 -1.27
C GLY A 461 10.30 27.05 -1.41
N LYS A 462 10.94 27.47 -0.31
CA LYS A 462 12.31 28.03 -0.26
C LYS A 462 13.14 27.42 0.86
N ARG A 463 12.83 26.19 1.28
CA ARG A 463 13.47 25.50 2.40
C ARG A 463 14.67 24.70 1.96
N VAL A 464 14.71 24.14 0.75
CA VAL A 464 15.83 23.31 0.30
C VAL A 464 17.07 24.19 0.10
N VAL A 465 18.13 23.88 0.85
CA VAL A 465 19.43 24.57 0.77
C VAL A 465 20.37 23.84 -0.19
N SER A 466 20.43 22.51 -0.11
CA SER A 466 21.36 21.68 -0.89
C SER A 466 20.80 20.28 -1.06
N ILE A 467 20.95 19.73 -2.27
CA ILE A 467 20.68 18.32 -2.58
C ILE A 467 21.91 17.77 -3.29
N THR A 468 22.57 16.80 -2.68
CA THR A 468 23.77 16.19 -3.27
C THR A 468 23.59 14.71 -3.54
N ILE A 469 24.05 14.25 -4.71
CA ILE A 469 24.18 12.85 -5.10
C ILE A 469 25.68 12.57 -5.26
N ASP A 470 26.20 11.54 -4.58
CA ASP A 470 27.64 11.23 -4.53
C ASP A 470 28.52 12.46 -4.20
N GLY A 471 28.02 13.34 -3.33
CA GLY A 471 28.71 14.57 -2.91
C GLY A 471 28.71 15.71 -3.93
N LYS A 472 28.02 15.57 -5.07
CA LYS A 472 27.85 16.61 -6.08
C LYS A 472 26.44 17.19 -6.02
N GLU A 473 26.33 18.51 -6.11
CA GLU A 473 25.03 19.18 -6.22
C GLU A 473 24.27 18.72 -7.46
N ILE A 474 22.95 18.66 -7.35
CA ILE A 474 22.08 18.39 -8.50
C ILE A 474 22.09 19.57 -9.46
N GLU A 475 21.99 19.27 -10.75
CA GLU A 475 21.94 20.24 -11.84
C GLU A 475 20.48 20.38 -12.30
N SER A 476 19.96 21.60 -12.39
CA SER A 476 18.53 21.86 -12.61
C SER A 476 17.97 21.21 -13.87
N ASP A 477 18.73 21.25 -14.97
CA ASP A 477 18.28 20.75 -16.29
C ASP A 477 18.66 19.29 -16.54
N LYS A 478 19.42 18.67 -15.63
CA LYS A 478 19.82 17.28 -15.76
C LYS A 478 18.67 16.36 -15.35
N SER A 479 18.48 15.30 -16.13
CA SER A 479 17.51 14.25 -15.82
C SER A 479 18.08 13.20 -14.86
N TYR A 480 17.27 12.76 -13.92
CA TYR A 480 17.58 11.77 -12.90
C TYR A 480 16.50 10.69 -12.87
N LYS A 481 16.93 9.42 -12.85
CA LYS A 481 16.03 8.30 -12.63
C LYS A 481 15.87 8.01 -11.15
N VAL A 482 14.62 7.97 -10.72
CA VAL A 482 14.25 7.89 -9.32
C VAL A 482 13.22 6.79 -9.13
N ALA A 483 13.27 6.10 -7.99
CA ALA A 483 12.28 5.12 -7.60
C ALA A 483 11.39 5.65 -6.46
N THR A 484 10.11 5.31 -6.49
CA THR A 484 9.19 5.55 -5.37
C THR A 484 8.04 4.52 -5.37
N ASN A 485 7.05 4.69 -4.51
CA ASN A 485 5.81 3.90 -4.54
C ASN A 485 4.78 4.56 -5.48
N VAL A 486 3.92 3.76 -6.11
CA VAL A 486 2.91 4.26 -7.07
C VAL A 486 1.99 5.33 -6.49
N PHE A 487 1.56 5.21 -5.23
CA PHE A 487 0.76 6.25 -4.56
C PHE A 487 1.43 7.62 -4.61
N THR A 488 2.73 7.70 -4.32
CA THR A 488 3.48 8.96 -4.35
C THR A 488 3.74 9.40 -5.79
N ALA A 489 4.02 8.47 -6.71
CA ALA A 489 4.20 8.76 -8.14
C ALA A 489 2.95 9.39 -8.78
N GLN A 490 1.76 8.93 -8.42
CA GLN A 490 0.46 9.45 -8.89
C GLN A 490 0.04 10.78 -8.22
N GLY A 491 0.87 11.34 -7.34
CA GLY A 491 0.62 12.60 -6.65
C GLY A 491 -0.03 12.51 -5.28
N GLY A 492 -0.07 11.32 -4.68
CA GLY A 492 -0.43 11.13 -3.28
C GLY A 492 0.32 12.09 -2.35
N ASP A 493 -0.25 12.44 -1.20
CA ASP A 493 0.29 13.47 -0.29
C ASP A 493 0.50 14.87 -0.93
N GLY A 494 -0.10 15.14 -2.10
CA GLY A 494 -0.08 16.42 -2.80
C GLY A 494 1.16 16.63 -3.68
N TYR A 495 1.83 15.56 -4.10
CA TYR A 495 2.98 15.63 -4.99
C TYR A 495 2.57 15.91 -6.45
N ASP A 496 1.99 17.08 -6.72
CA ASP A 496 1.44 17.47 -8.03
C ASP A 496 2.49 17.40 -9.16
N MET A 497 3.76 17.66 -8.84
CA MET A 497 4.86 17.53 -9.81
C MET A 497 5.14 16.08 -10.20
N LEU A 498 4.93 15.12 -9.30
CA LEU A 498 5.03 13.69 -9.61
C LEU A 498 3.80 13.23 -10.40
N LYS A 499 2.60 13.66 -10.00
CA LYS A 499 1.37 13.43 -10.78
C LYS A 499 1.53 13.89 -12.21
N LYS A 500 2.03 15.10 -12.43
CA LYS A 500 2.27 15.61 -13.78
C LYS A 500 3.23 14.71 -14.56
N ALA A 501 4.33 14.28 -13.96
CA ALA A 501 5.26 13.38 -14.61
C ALA A 501 4.65 11.99 -14.91
N TYR A 502 3.74 11.52 -14.05
CA TYR A 502 2.94 10.32 -14.28
C TYR A 502 2.01 10.50 -15.50
N GLU A 503 1.21 11.57 -15.52
CA GLU A 503 0.31 11.92 -16.63
C GLU A 503 1.06 12.19 -17.94
N ASP A 504 2.30 12.69 -17.88
CA ASP A 504 3.19 12.88 -19.03
C ASP A 504 3.77 11.54 -19.57
N GLY A 505 3.43 10.39 -18.96
CA GLY A 505 3.94 9.07 -19.35
C GLY A 505 5.42 8.83 -19.03
N ARG A 506 5.97 9.53 -18.04
CA ARG A 506 7.39 9.42 -17.62
C ARG A 506 7.61 8.41 -16.48
N VAL A 507 6.63 7.55 -16.21
CA VAL A 507 6.66 6.57 -15.12
C VAL A 507 6.52 5.16 -15.70
N ARG A 508 7.28 4.23 -15.13
CA ARG A 508 7.18 2.79 -15.41
C ARG A 508 6.88 2.04 -14.13
N GLU A 509 5.96 1.07 -14.21
CA GLU A 509 5.51 0.27 -13.07
C GLU A 509 5.89 -1.20 -13.29
N PRO A 510 7.09 -1.64 -12.89
CA PRO A 510 7.54 -3.01 -13.07
C PRO A 510 6.80 -4.06 -12.22
N GLY A 511 5.76 -3.70 -11.45
CA GLY A 511 4.92 -4.64 -10.69
C GLY A 511 5.52 -5.18 -9.39
N PHE A 512 6.69 -4.71 -8.94
CA PHE A 512 7.28 -5.16 -7.67
C PHE A 512 6.59 -4.52 -6.47
N VAL A 513 6.06 -5.34 -5.57
CA VAL A 513 5.38 -4.87 -4.35
C VAL A 513 6.40 -4.39 -3.30
N ASP A 514 6.07 -3.28 -2.64
CA ASP A 514 6.93 -2.57 -1.68
C ASP A 514 7.35 -3.42 -0.46
N TRP A 515 6.41 -4.09 0.22
CA TRP A 515 6.70 -4.91 1.39
C TRP A 515 7.52 -6.17 1.05
N GLU A 516 7.36 -6.72 -0.15
CA GLU A 516 8.12 -7.88 -0.63
C GLU A 516 9.57 -7.49 -0.86
N SER A 517 9.78 -6.42 -1.64
CA SER A 517 11.11 -5.85 -1.89
C SER A 517 11.82 -5.50 -0.59
N PHE A 518 11.07 -4.98 0.39
CA PHE A 518 11.59 -4.71 1.72
C PHE A 518 11.97 -6.00 2.49
N ALA A 519 11.12 -7.03 2.49
CA ALA A 519 11.40 -8.30 3.14
C ALA A 519 12.60 -9.03 2.51
N GLU A 520 12.72 -9.01 1.17
CA GLU A 520 13.87 -9.53 0.43
C GLU A 520 15.15 -8.79 0.80
N HIS A 521 15.11 -7.45 0.84
CA HIS A 521 16.25 -6.65 1.23
C HIS A 521 16.71 -6.96 2.65
N MET A 522 15.78 -7.00 3.61
CA MET A 522 16.07 -7.37 5.00
C MET A 522 16.72 -8.76 5.08
N LYS A 523 16.17 -9.74 4.35
CA LYS A 523 16.73 -11.10 4.27
C LYS A 523 18.13 -11.11 3.68
N SER A 524 18.42 -10.29 2.67
CA SER A 524 19.74 -10.19 2.03
C SER A 524 20.81 -9.66 2.99
N ILE A 525 20.43 -8.82 3.97
CA ILE A 525 21.31 -8.30 5.02
C ILE A 525 21.51 -9.34 6.13
N GLY A 526 20.47 -10.09 6.47
CA GLY A 526 20.48 -11.04 7.60
C GLY A 526 20.34 -10.31 8.93
N THR A 527 21.44 -9.81 9.49
CA THR A 527 21.42 -9.07 10.77
C THR A 527 21.42 -7.57 10.53
N ILE A 528 20.32 -6.92 10.88
CA ILE A 528 20.08 -5.50 10.60
C ILE A 528 20.46 -4.64 11.79
N ASN A 529 21.39 -3.72 11.56
CA ASN A 529 21.88 -2.74 12.53
C ASN A 529 21.77 -1.29 12.01
N SER A 530 20.78 -1.01 11.15
CA SER A 530 20.61 0.30 10.50
C SER A 530 20.58 1.46 11.50
N GLU A 531 21.29 2.54 11.16
CA GLU A 531 21.39 3.76 11.93
C GLU A 531 20.86 4.97 11.16
N ILE A 532 20.80 6.13 11.82
CA ILE A 532 20.55 7.42 11.17
C ILE A 532 21.89 7.98 10.70
N GLU A 533 21.99 8.29 9.41
CA GLU A 533 23.25 8.57 8.72
C GLU A 533 23.41 10.07 8.38
N GLY A 534 22.40 10.89 8.66
CA GLY A 534 22.38 12.30 8.29
C GLY A 534 22.11 12.50 6.81
N ARG A 535 21.28 11.62 6.22
CA ARG A 535 20.71 11.80 4.88
C ARG A 535 19.83 13.05 4.85
N ILE A 536 19.14 13.37 5.96
CA ILE A 536 18.22 14.50 6.06
C ILE A 536 18.64 15.43 7.21
N SER A 537 19.07 16.65 6.88
CA SER A 537 19.60 17.60 7.87
C SER A 537 18.87 18.95 7.82
N ALA A 538 18.14 19.26 8.89
CA ALA A 538 17.59 20.60 9.08
C ALA A 538 18.68 21.56 9.58
N LYS A 539 18.72 22.78 9.03
CA LYS A 539 19.69 23.80 9.36
C LYS A 539 19.48 24.29 10.79
N VAL A 540 20.58 24.39 11.55
CA VAL A 540 20.64 25.07 12.86
C VAL A 540 21.49 26.34 12.77
N PRO A 541 21.31 27.32 13.67
CA PRO A 541 22.06 28.58 13.62
C PRO A 541 23.52 28.47 14.12
N TYR A 542 24.00 27.27 14.42
CA TYR A 542 25.28 27.05 15.09
C TYR A 542 26.41 26.83 14.08
N SER A 543 27.34 27.77 13.98
CA SER A 543 28.44 27.73 13.01
C SER A 543 29.55 26.73 13.36
N ASP A 544 29.58 26.23 14.60
CA ASP A 544 30.60 25.31 15.12
C ASP A 544 30.13 23.85 15.17
N VAL A 545 29.04 23.53 14.46
CA VAL A 545 28.54 22.16 14.27
C VAL A 545 28.46 21.89 12.77
N ALA A 546 29.47 21.20 12.24
CA ALA A 546 29.52 20.84 10.82
C ALA A 546 28.44 19.80 10.46
N TYR A 547 27.88 19.87 9.25
CA TYR A 547 26.83 18.96 8.78
C TYR A 547 27.25 17.49 8.76
N ASP A 548 28.55 17.22 8.52
CA ASP A 548 29.14 15.89 8.53
C ASP A 548 29.51 15.39 9.95
N SER A 549 29.29 16.21 10.98
CA SER A 549 29.48 15.79 12.37
C SER A 549 28.44 14.74 12.74
N TRP A 550 28.89 13.63 13.35
CA TRP A 550 28.01 12.63 13.95
C TRP A 550 26.98 13.21 14.93
N SER A 551 27.28 14.38 15.51
CA SER A 551 26.41 15.05 16.49
C SER A 551 25.35 15.97 15.87
N TYR A 552 25.51 16.34 14.59
CA TYR A 552 24.69 17.37 13.94
C TYR A 552 23.20 17.03 14.01
N GLN A 553 22.83 15.82 13.62
CA GLN A 553 21.44 15.32 13.64
C GLN A 553 20.78 15.48 15.02
N TYR A 554 21.48 15.13 16.11
CA TYR A 554 20.94 15.21 17.46
C TYR A 554 20.85 16.65 17.95
N VAL A 555 21.79 17.51 17.57
CA VAL A 555 21.73 18.94 17.86
C VAL A 555 20.55 19.59 17.12
N SER A 556 20.35 19.23 15.85
CA SER A 556 19.23 19.68 15.04
C SER A 556 17.88 19.23 15.62
N ASP A 557 17.74 17.95 15.94
CA ASP A 557 16.54 17.40 16.57
C ASP A 557 16.17 18.17 17.85
N LEU A 558 17.12 18.33 18.78
CA LEU A 558 16.87 19.04 20.03
C LEU A 558 16.63 20.55 19.85
N TYR A 559 17.19 21.17 18.81
CA TYR A 559 16.91 22.56 18.47
C TYR A 559 15.46 22.75 18.03
N TYR A 560 14.98 21.94 17.08
CA TYR A 560 13.60 22.04 16.58
C TYR A 560 12.56 21.55 17.58
N ARG A 561 12.93 20.71 18.56
CA ARG A 561 12.11 20.39 19.74
C ARG A 561 12.05 21.51 20.79
N GLY A 562 12.85 22.58 20.64
CA GLY A 562 12.93 23.65 21.64
C GLY A 562 13.66 23.27 22.94
N VAL A 563 14.37 22.13 22.94
CA VAL A 563 15.20 21.69 24.08
C VAL A 563 16.46 22.57 24.18
N LEU A 564 17.08 22.86 23.03
CA LEU A 564 18.20 23.80 22.95
C LEU A 564 17.65 25.23 22.84
N LYS A 565 17.82 26.04 23.90
CA LYS A 565 17.48 27.48 23.92
C LYS A 565 18.74 28.34 23.97
N GLY A 566 18.71 29.51 23.32
CA GLY A 566 19.77 30.52 23.34
C GLY A 566 19.85 31.37 22.06
N SER A 567 20.62 32.46 22.10
CA SER A 567 20.83 33.43 21.02
C SER A 567 22.25 33.41 20.42
N ASP A 568 23.08 32.45 20.80
CA ASP A 568 24.50 32.43 20.41
C ASP A 568 24.68 31.72 19.05
N ALA A 569 25.52 32.30 18.19
CA ALA A 569 25.90 31.72 16.90
C ALA A 569 26.72 30.41 17.03
N THR A 570 27.06 30.00 18.25
CA THR A 570 27.86 28.79 18.53
C THR A 570 27.18 27.89 19.57
N TYR A 571 27.20 26.59 19.35
CA TYR A 571 26.66 25.56 20.23
C TYR A 571 27.67 25.09 21.31
N GLY A 572 28.95 25.05 20.99
CA GLY A 572 30.03 24.54 21.83
C GLY A 572 29.95 23.02 22.07
N PRO A 573 30.03 22.16 21.04
CA PRO A 573 29.78 20.71 21.17
C PRO A 573 30.68 20.01 22.18
N LYS A 574 31.94 20.43 22.30
CA LYS A 574 32.92 19.86 23.24
C LYS A 574 32.83 20.42 24.66
N LYS A 575 32.05 21.48 24.92
CA LYS A 575 31.92 22.04 26.27
C LYS A 575 31.24 21.04 27.20
N GLU A 576 31.71 20.96 28.43
CA GLU A 576 31.12 20.11 29.47
C GLU A 576 29.80 20.69 30.00
N MET A 577 28.78 19.85 30.04
CA MET A 577 27.43 20.20 30.48
C MET A 577 27.36 20.40 31.99
N THR A 578 26.65 21.44 32.43
CA THR A 578 26.40 21.68 33.86
C THR A 578 25.17 20.91 34.35
N ARG A 579 25.05 20.73 35.67
CA ARG A 579 23.86 20.13 36.30
C ARG A 579 22.58 20.89 35.99
N ALA A 580 22.63 22.23 35.95
CA ALA A 580 21.48 23.04 35.53
C ALA A 580 21.07 22.76 34.09
N GLN A 581 22.02 22.69 33.15
CA GLN A 581 21.72 22.39 31.75
C GLN A 581 21.10 20.99 31.59
N ALA A 582 21.63 20.00 32.30
CA ALA A 582 21.10 18.64 32.31
C ALA A 582 19.63 18.60 32.77
N ALA A 583 19.32 19.27 33.88
CA ALA A 583 17.96 19.34 34.42
C ALA A 583 17.01 20.05 33.44
N SER A 584 17.42 21.22 32.94
CA SER A 584 16.64 21.99 31.96
C SER A 584 16.33 21.20 30.69
N TRP A 585 17.30 20.45 30.16
CA TRP A 585 17.09 19.69 28.92
C TRP A 585 16.10 18.56 29.11
N ILE A 586 16.17 17.82 30.22
CA ILE A 586 15.24 16.73 30.52
C ILE A 586 13.83 17.29 30.76
N VAL A 587 13.70 18.40 31.50
CA VAL A 587 12.41 19.06 31.75
C VAL A 587 11.76 19.51 30.45
N ARG A 588 12.51 20.14 29.54
CA ARG A 588 12.00 20.55 28.23
C ARG A 588 11.65 19.35 27.34
N ALA A 589 12.49 18.31 27.36
CA ALA A 589 12.27 17.09 26.60
C ALA A 589 10.97 16.38 26.96
N LEU A 590 10.55 16.47 28.23
CA LEU A 590 9.34 15.88 28.77
C LEU A 590 8.19 16.89 28.97
N ASP A 591 8.39 18.16 28.56
CA ASP A 591 7.45 19.28 28.75
C ASP A 591 6.94 19.45 30.19
N LEU A 592 7.79 19.21 31.19
CA LEU A 592 7.43 19.32 32.60
C LEU A 592 7.29 20.80 33.03
N LYS A 593 6.39 21.07 33.98
CA LYS A 593 6.14 22.40 34.53
C LYS A 593 6.40 22.39 36.04
N ALA A 594 6.78 23.55 36.56
CA ALA A 594 6.87 23.77 38.00
C ALA A 594 5.51 24.25 38.51
N GLU A 595 5.06 23.68 39.62
CA GLU A 595 3.82 24.08 40.30
C GLU A 595 4.08 24.72 41.68
N GLY A 596 5.30 24.59 42.21
CA GLY A 596 5.68 25.08 43.53
C GLY A 596 7.12 25.63 43.59
N THR A 597 7.89 25.16 44.57
CA THR A 597 9.23 25.68 44.88
C THR A 597 10.21 24.55 45.20
N ALA A 598 11.49 24.78 44.93
CA ALA A 598 12.57 23.88 45.34
C ALA A 598 13.37 24.49 46.51
N PRO A 599 13.88 23.68 47.45
CA PRO A 599 14.59 24.15 48.63
C PRO A 599 16.05 24.57 48.35
N PHE A 600 16.36 24.97 47.11
CA PHE A 600 17.73 25.24 46.68
C PHE A 600 18.07 26.72 46.79
N SER A 601 18.96 27.06 47.71
CA SER A 601 19.44 28.44 47.90
C SER A 601 20.38 28.92 46.79
N ASP A 602 21.02 28.00 46.07
CA ASP A 602 22.09 28.29 45.10
C ASP A 602 21.61 28.47 43.65
N ILE A 603 20.29 28.60 43.43
CA ILE A 603 19.69 28.87 42.11
C ILE A 603 19.13 30.30 41.99
N GLU A 604 19.23 31.12 43.03
CA GLU A 604 18.59 32.45 43.08
C GLU A 604 19.05 33.38 41.94
N ASN A 605 20.34 33.31 41.58
CA ASN A 605 20.97 34.15 40.56
C ASN A 605 20.79 33.64 39.11
N TYR A 606 20.09 32.51 38.91
CA TYR A 606 19.77 32.03 37.56
C TYR A 606 18.57 32.77 36.98
N ALA A 607 18.52 32.85 35.65
CA ALA A 607 17.36 33.37 34.92
C ALA A 607 16.07 32.66 35.37
N ALA A 608 14.96 33.40 35.40
CA ALA A 608 13.67 32.91 35.91
C ALA A 608 13.24 31.60 35.23
N GLU A 609 13.45 31.49 33.92
CA GLU A 609 13.14 30.28 33.16
C GLU A 609 13.98 29.07 33.61
N THR A 610 15.31 29.23 33.73
CA THR A 610 16.19 28.15 34.22
C THR A 610 15.87 27.77 35.65
N LYS A 611 15.50 28.74 36.50
CA LYS A 611 15.06 28.49 37.87
C LYS A 611 13.79 27.64 37.89
N ALA A 612 12.78 27.99 37.09
CA ALA A 612 11.53 27.23 36.98
C ALA A 612 11.79 25.80 36.48
N GLU A 613 12.70 25.61 35.54
CA GLU A 613 13.07 24.27 35.05
C GLU A 613 13.78 23.43 36.13
N ILE A 614 14.67 24.03 36.92
CA ILE A 614 15.29 23.32 38.05
C ILE A 614 14.22 22.94 39.10
N VAL A 615 13.25 23.82 39.36
CA VAL A 615 12.14 23.53 40.28
C VAL A 615 11.29 22.37 39.76
N ALA A 616 10.89 22.39 38.48
CA ALA A 616 10.15 21.30 37.85
C ALA A 616 10.90 19.96 37.95
N ALA A 617 12.21 19.98 37.68
CA ALA A 617 13.03 18.77 37.80
C ALA A 617 13.05 18.22 39.24
N TYR A 618 12.99 19.09 40.25
CA TYR A 618 12.93 18.67 41.66
C TYR A 618 11.56 18.09 42.02
N GLU A 619 10.48 18.76 41.65
CA GLU A 619 9.10 18.35 41.94
C GLU A 619 8.76 17.00 41.32
N HIS A 620 9.26 16.75 40.10
CA HIS A 620 9.12 15.48 39.41
C HIS A 620 10.14 14.41 39.85
N GLY A 621 10.96 14.70 40.87
CA GLY A 621 11.90 13.74 41.45
C GLY A 621 13.11 13.41 40.58
N LEU A 622 13.39 14.20 39.54
CA LEU A 622 14.50 13.96 38.61
C LEU A 622 15.85 14.30 39.24
N ILE A 623 15.87 15.31 40.11
CA ILE A 623 17.07 15.78 40.81
C ILE A 623 16.89 15.78 42.32
N LYS A 624 18.01 15.68 43.02
CA LYS A 624 18.10 15.81 44.48
C LYS A 624 19.21 16.82 44.82
N GLY A 625 19.04 17.55 45.91
CA GLY A 625 20.08 18.41 46.48
C GLY A 625 20.66 17.84 47.77
N VAL A 626 21.72 18.47 48.25
CA VAL A 626 22.39 18.15 49.52
C VAL A 626 22.43 19.42 50.35
N ASN A 627 21.93 19.37 51.59
CA ASN A 627 21.92 20.50 52.53
C ASN A 627 21.33 21.80 51.93
N GLY A 628 20.21 21.70 51.22
CA GLY A 628 19.54 22.87 50.61
C GLY A 628 20.26 23.48 49.40
N LYS A 629 21.14 22.72 48.73
CA LYS A 629 21.88 23.13 47.54
C LYS A 629 21.79 22.11 46.41
N PHE A 630 21.64 22.57 45.17
CA PHE A 630 21.60 21.74 43.96
C PHE A 630 22.96 21.66 43.23
N MET A 631 23.81 22.66 43.43
CA MET A 631 25.11 22.87 42.77
C MET A 631 24.98 23.02 41.24
N PRO A 632 24.19 24.00 40.75
CA PRO A 632 23.79 24.09 39.34
C PRO A 632 24.96 24.29 38.35
N SER A 633 26.07 24.90 38.78
CA SER A 633 27.23 25.19 37.94
C SER A 633 28.23 24.03 37.81
N GLN A 634 28.15 23.03 38.69
CA GLN A 634 29.02 21.86 38.61
C GLN A 634 28.77 21.07 37.34
N LYS A 635 29.83 20.43 36.83
CA LYS A 635 29.75 19.55 35.66
C LYS A 635 29.01 18.28 36.03
N VAL A 636 28.08 17.86 35.18
CA VAL A 636 27.35 16.61 35.38
C VAL A 636 28.20 15.45 34.86
N THR A 637 28.42 14.44 35.71
CA THR A 637 29.11 13.22 35.27
C THR A 637 28.15 12.34 34.45
N ARG A 638 28.70 11.40 33.68
CA ARG A 638 27.88 10.45 32.89
C ARG A 638 26.99 9.58 33.79
N ALA A 639 27.48 9.16 34.96
CA ALA A 639 26.68 8.43 35.95
C ALA A 639 25.52 9.27 36.50
N GLN A 640 25.79 10.51 36.89
CA GLN A 640 24.74 11.42 37.40
C GLN A 640 23.69 11.70 36.32
N PHE A 641 24.12 11.85 35.07
CA PHE A 641 23.19 12.10 33.97
C PHE A 641 22.32 10.88 33.66
N ALA A 642 22.90 9.67 33.69
CA ALA A 642 22.14 8.43 33.56
C ALA A 642 21.06 8.31 34.65
N LEU A 643 21.41 8.64 35.90
CA LEU A 643 20.47 8.61 37.01
C LEU A 643 19.31 9.60 36.86
N MET A 644 19.60 10.80 36.34
CA MET A 644 18.55 11.79 36.04
C MET A 644 17.59 11.29 34.97
N LEU A 645 18.10 10.58 33.94
CA LEU A 645 17.30 10.02 32.86
C LEU A 645 16.46 8.81 33.29
N GLU A 646 16.99 7.94 34.15
CA GLU A 646 16.21 6.85 34.75
C GLU A 646 15.02 7.40 35.54
N ARG A 647 15.26 8.37 36.43
CA ARG A 647 14.17 9.01 37.20
C ARG A 647 13.16 9.69 36.28
N ALA A 648 13.62 10.28 35.19
CA ALA A 648 12.76 10.89 34.18
C ALA A 648 11.93 9.85 33.43
N TYR A 649 12.52 8.70 33.10
CA TYR A 649 11.80 7.56 32.52
C TYR A 649 10.73 7.04 33.49
N GLU A 650 11.08 6.81 34.76
CA GLU A 650 10.14 6.29 35.77
C GLU A 650 9.01 7.29 36.05
N ASN A 651 9.32 8.59 36.13
CA ASN A 651 8.34 9.66 36.28
C ASN A 651 7.36 9.66 35.10
N TYR A 652 7.87 9.59 33.88
CA TYR A 652 7.04 9.67 32.67
C TYR A 652 6.19 8.40 32.45
N THR A 653 6.75 7.21 32.73
CA THR A 653 6.08 5.93 32.47
C THR A 653 5.24 5.43 33.64
N GLY A 654 5.41 6.01 34.82
CA GLY A 654 4.79 5.57 36.08
C GLY A 654 5.26 4.19 36.55
N THR A 655 6.37 3.68 36.02
CA THR A 655 6.87 2.33 36.30
C THR A 655 8.35 2.39 36.63
N LYS A 656 8.76 1.70 37.70
CA LYS A 656 10.18 1.56 38.03
C LYS A 656 10.91 0.77 36.95
N TYR A 657 12.14 1.18 36.63
CA TYR A 657 12.96 0.45 35.70
C TYR A 657 13.95 -0.45 36.43
N THR A 658 13.94 -1.73 36.11
CA THR A 658 14.98 -2.68 36.57
C THR A 658 15.60 -3.29 35.33
N ALA A 659 16.88 -3.02 35.10
CA ALA A 659 17.59 -3.59 33.96
C ALA A 659 17.61 -5.12 34.05
N ALA A 660 17.31 -5.79 32.93
CA ALA A 660 17.28 -7.24 32.86
C ALA A 660 18.67 -7.84 33.10
N ALA A 661 19.72 -7.12 32.70
CA ALA A 661 21.11 -7.47 32.95
C ALA A 661 21.97 -6.23 33.19
N LYS A 662 23.07 -6.41 33.91
CA LYS A 662 24.11 -5.39 34.01
C LYS A 662 24.71 -5.15 32.63
N ALA A 663 24.83 -3.89 32.21
CA ALA A 663 25.46 -3.57 30.94
C ALA A 663 26.92 -4.08 30.87
N PRO A 664 27.42 -4.44 29.67
CA PRO A 664 28.72 -5.09 29.50
C PRO A 664 29.89 -4.10 29.48
N TYR A 665 29.91 -3.11 30.39
CA TYR A 665 31.01 -2.14 30.48
C TYR A 665 32.06 -2.57 31.51
N ALA A 666 33.34 -2.41 31.17
CA ALA A 666 34.44 -2.84 32.04
C ALA A 666 34.74 -1.87 33.20
N ASP A 667 34.15 -0.67 33.21
CA ASP A 667 34.56 0.46 34.04
C ASP A 667 33.51 0.96 35.06
N PHE A 668 32.64 0.06 35.54
CA PHE A 668 31.70 0.38 36.62
C PHE A 668 32.34 0.72 37.97
N GLY A 669 33.61 0.38 38.21
CA GLY A 669 34.31 0.68 39.47
C GLY A 669 33.49 0.30 40.73
N ASN A 670 33.43 1.23 41.70
CA ASN A 670 32.70 1.10 42.97
C ASN A 670 31.37 1.87 42.98
N TYR A 671 30.74 2.10 41.82
CA TYR A 671 29.42 2.74 41.78
C TYR A 671 28.35 1.85 42.43
N ASP A 672 27.37 2.49 43.09
CA ASP A 672 26.28 1.79 43.77
C ASP A 672 25.30 1.12 42.80
N ALA A 673 24.38 0.33 43.36
CA ALA A 673 23.38 -0.39 42.58
C ALA A 673 22.44 0.53 41.78
N GLU A 674 22.14 1.74 42.30
CA GLU A 674 21.29 2.72 41.61
C GLU A 674 21.99 3.18 40.32
N ALA A 675 23.25 3.65 40.43
CA ALA A 675 24.02 4.10 39.26
C ALA A 675 24.30 2.97 38.25
N VAL A 676 24.55 1.74 38.72
CA VAL A 676 24.71 0.58 37.83
C VAL A 676 23.42 0.28 37.07
N ASN A 677 22.26 0.37 37.73
CA ASN A 677 20.96 0.19 37.09
C ASN A 677 20.69 1.27 36.03
N SER A 678 20.90 2.56 36.35
CA SER A 678 20.69 3.65 35.39
C SER A 678 21.51 3.50 34.12
N ILE A 679 22.80 3.16 34.27
CA ILE A 679 23.70 2.95 33.13
C ILE A 679 23.26 1.73 32.32
N SER A 680 22.79 0.68 33.00
CA SER A 680 22.30 -0.53 32.35
C SER A 680 21.00 -0.28 31.59
N MET A 681 20.08 0.52 32.13
CA MET A 681 18.89 1.00 31.42
C MET A 681 19.26 1.73 30.12
N LEU A 682 20.21 2.69 30.17
CA LEU A 682 20.61 3.42 28.97
C LEU A 682 21.19 2.50 27.89
N HIS A 683 21.89 1.43 28.27
CA HIS A 683 22.41 0.44 27.34
C HIS A 683 21.31 -0.46 26.77
N GLU A 684 20.46 -1.00 27.64
CA GLU A 684 19.37 -1.91 27.27
C GLU A 684 18.36 -1.25 26.32
N LEU A 685 18.04 0.03 26.58
CA LEU A 685 17.18 0.84 25.71
C LEU A 685 17.92 1.44 24.50
N GLY A 686 19.21 1.13 24.30
CA GLY A 686 20.00 1.66 23.17
C GLY A 686 20.20 3.19 23.19
N ILE A 687 19.94 3.85 24.33
CA ILE A 687 20.12 5.30 24.48
C ILE A 687 21.62 5.65 24.46
N ALA A 688 22.45 4.81 25.08
CA ALA A 688 23.91 4.97 25.12
C ALA A 688 24.64 3.63 25.01
N THR A 689 25.61 3.56 24.08
CA THR A 689 26.36 2.33 23.76
C THR A 689 27.79 2.30 24.30
N GLY A 690 28.26 3.40 24.92
CA GLY A 690 29.64 3.52 25.39
C GLY A 690 30.66 3.67 24.25
N ALA A 691 31.95 3.52 24.58
CA ALA A 691 33.05 3.51 23.60
C ALA A 691 34.15 2.55 24.07
N ASN A 692 34.61 1.67 23.19
CA ASN A 692 35.68 0.69 23.47
C ASN A 692 35.42 -0.14 24.74
N GLY A 693 34.19 -0.63 24.91
CA GLY A 693 33.77 -1.42 26.08
C GLY A 693 33.67 -0.64 27.39
N LYS A 694 33.64 0.70 27.35
CA LYS A 694 33.61 1.58 28.53
C LYS A 694 32.46 2.59 28.46
N PHE A 695 31.87 2.91 29.60
CA PHE A 695 30.86 3.99 29.72
C PHE A 695 31.47 5.31 30.21
N MET A 696 32.60 5.24 30.92
CA MET A 696 33.31 6.33 31.60
C MET A 696 32.44 7.07 32.63
N PRO A 697 31.86 6.38 33.64
CA PRO A 697 30.81 6.96 34.49
C PRO A 697 31.21 8.25 35.24
N GLY A 698 32.49 8.39 35.61
CA GLY A 698 33.03 9.56 36.31
C GLY A 698 33.40 10.75 35.43
N ARG A 699 33.43 10.59 34.10
CA ARG A 699 33.77 11.68 33.18
C ARG A 699 32.59 12.65 33.06
N SER A 700 32.88 13.94 32.91
CA SER A 700 31.86 14.94 32.56
C SER A 700 31.21 14.62 31.22
N THR A 701 29.91 14.87 31.11
CA THR A 701 29.17 14.73 29.86
C THR A 701 29.36 15.99 29.00
N SER A 702 29.90 15.86 27.79
CA SER A 702 29.96 16.99 26.84
C SER A 702 28.59 17.24 26.20
N ARG A 703 28.37 18.45 25.70
CA ARG A 703 27.09 18.86 25.08
C ARG A 703 26.72 18.01 23.85
N GLU A 704 27.66 17.64 23.00
CA GLU A 704 27.39 16.75 21.84
C GLU A 704 26.94 15.33 22.28
N HIS A 705 27.52 14.79 23.35
CA HIS A 705 27.10 13.49 23.89
C HIS A 705 25.75 13.59 24.58
N ALA A 706 25.53 14.68 25.33
CA ALA A 706 24.24 14.96 25.94
C ALA A 706 23.14 15.09 24.87
N ALA A 707 23.43 15.72 23.72
CA ALA A 707 22.46 15.85 22.65
C ALA A 707 22.01 14.50 22.10
N LYS A 708 22.97 13.62 21.79
CA LYS A 708 22.67 12.24 21.37
C LYS A 708 21.87 11.48 22.42
N ILE A 709 22.30 11.54 23.68
CA ILE A 709 21.63 10.83 24.78
C ILE A 709 20.19 11.33 24.97
N VAL A 710 19.95 12.64 24.98
CA VAL A 710 18.59 13.20 25.19
C VAL A 710 17.70 12.95 23.98
N SER A 711 18.22 13.11 22.76
CA SER A 711 17.46 12.81 21.54
C SER A 711 17.02 11.35 21.51
N ASN A 712 17.94 10.41 21.77
CA ASN A 712 17.64 8.98 21.89
C ASN A 712 16.70 8.67 23.08
N PHE A 713 16.81 9.39 24.18
CA PHE A 713 15.93 9.24 25.34
C PHE A 713 14.49 9.63 24.99
N ILE A 714 14.29 10.79 24.35
CA ILE A 714 12.96 11.23 23.90
C ILE A 714 12.32 10.16 23.01
N TYR A 715 13.13 9.62 22.09
CA TYR A 715 12.70 8.56 21.19
C TYR A 715 12.24 7.30 21.96
N ASN A 716 13.06 6.81 22.89
CA ASN A 716 12.77 5.59 23.65
C ASN A 716 11.61 5.73 24.65
N VAL A 717 11.52 6.83 25.37
CA VAL A 717 10.49 7.05 26.39
C VAL A 717 9.09 7.13 25.76
N LYS A 718 8.98 7.64 24.53
CA LYS A 718 7.72 7.67 23.79
C LYS A 718 7.28 6.31 23.24
N GLN A 719 8.22 5.36 23.04
CA GLN A 719 7.87 3.98 22.70
C GLN A 719 6.99 3.34 23.78
N VAL A 720 7.35 3.57 25.04
CA VAL A 720 6.75 2.89 26.20
C VAL A 720 5.30 3.30 26.41
N LYS A 721 4.94 4.55 26.08
CA LYS A 721 3.55 5.02 26.17
C LYS A 721 2.65 4.52 25.04
N LYS A 722 3.22 4.10 23.90
CA LYS A 722 2.47 3.54 22.76
C LYS A 722 2.43 2.00 22.77
N ALA A 723 3.33 1.36 23.50
CA ALA A 723 3.36 -0.09 23.71
C ALA A 723 2.51 -0.56 24.91
N LYS A 724 2.06 0.36 25.75
CA LYS A 724 0.95 0.17 26.71
C LYS A 724 -0.33 0.69 26.07
#